data_AF-A0A8T9T3G8-F1
#
_entry.id   AF-A0A8T9T3G8-F1
#
_cell.length_a   1.000
_cell.length_b   1.000
_cell.length_c   1.000
_cell.angle_alpha   90.00
_cell.angle_beta   90.00
_cell.angle_gamma   90.00
#
_symmetry.space_group_name_H-M   'P 1'
#
loop_
_entity.id
_entity.type
_entity.pdbx_description
1 polymer ?
#
loop_
_entity_poly.entity_id
_entity_poly.type
_entity_poly.pdbx_seq_one_letter_code
_entity_poly.pdbx_strand_id
1 'polypeptide(L)'
;MTRFFTVLLLLVTGVIGGRNSFANAPTVRVAQDGSGDFRTIQAALNSLSAHADQQRVVYIKNGTYPEKVYLDGKDHVTLLGQSEKGVVITISQARDAARCEGNLDDWGVATLNLRNAPNVTLEKLTVVNSYGFNAAGDVTINCPADASGQKIIGKTGHQMALRTFPGTTRLVVKNCTFRALGGDTVSPWDVEAGLYYFKDCTLEGGVDFYCPRGWAYAENCRFICHNMSAAIWHDGSANKDSKTVLVNCRFEGDDNFKLGRFHREAQFYLLSCRFPKNMADADIYWAESGPGAKQWGRRVYYANARRRGGNYAWMADNLASAEGSPTVKQITPNWTFGGRWNVDPKAPALPAPPVVAVEKDSMAERMLLYQRSVGGWPKAVGEVKVKYDHPMTAAQKAATLDDKGRNDATIDNNATSREIRYLVEAAKRTGNLAYRRAAENGIRYLLKMQYANGGFPQFYPDHSNYRHQITYNDNAMIQAMQVLRDLAEQRGNYTLLDQGLVEPARKAVARGIDCILKTQYVQHGQLTAWAAQYDEKTLQPAKARAFELASLSGDETVAIVEFLMDIKNPSPEIKKSIEAAVAWLDKVKLEGYAMRDVTDPKQPSGRDRLIVPEAGSTIWARFYELNTNRPIYVGRDSKVHYSLAEIENERRVGYSYVGTWPAKLLNREYPKWKKQQGT
;
A
#
# COMPACT_ATOMS: atom_id res chain seq x y z
N MET A 1 -67.97 35.41 3.19
CA MET A 1 -67.67 34.14 2.49
C MET A 1 -66.17 33.98 2.32
N THR A 2 -65.50 33.27 3.22
CA THR A 2 -64.22 32.59 2.93
C THR A 2 -63.95 31.59 4.04
N ARG A 3 -63.88 30.31 3.68
CA ARG A 3 -63.62 29.17 4.58
C ARG A 3 -62.13 29.08 4.85
N PHE A 4 -61.75 28.97 6.12
CA PHE A 4 -60.42 28.58 6.57
C PHE A 4 -60.26 27.06 6.39
N PHE A 5 -59.18 26.63 5.71
CA PHE A 5 -58.76 25.24 5.60
C PHE A 5 -57.95 24.84 6.84
N THR A 6 -58.46 23.90 7.61
CA THR A 6 -57.72 23.19 8.66
C THR A 6 -56.88 22.09 8.02
N VAL A 7 -55.55 22.20 8.10
CA VAL A 7 -54.62 21.15 7.68
C VAL A 7 -54.58 20.07 8.76
N LEU A 8 -55.05 18.86 8.40
CA LEU A 8 -54.98 17.66 9.22
C LEU A 8 -53.54 17.11 9.18
N LEU A 9 -52.83 17.21 10.31
CA LEU A 9 -51.51 16.62 10.50
C LEU A 9 -51.66 15.09 10.64
N LEU A 10 -51.45 14.36 9.54
CA LEU A 10 -51.31 12.90 9.55
C LEU A 10 -49.98 12.54 10.23
N LEU A 11 -50.06 12.03 11.45
CA LEU A 11 -48.99 11.33 12.14
C LEU A 11 -48.61 10.09 11.32
N VAL A 12 -47.58 10.23 10.47
CA VAL A 12 -46.82 9.09 9.95
C VAL A 12 -46.01 8.57 11.13
N THR A 13 -46.47 7.47 11.74
CA THR A 13 -45.66 6.63 12.60
C THR A 13 -44.50 6.09 11.76
N GLY A 14 -43.38 6.80 11.78
CA GLY A 14 -42.13 6.33 11.23
C GLY A 14 -41.76 5.03 11.93
N VAL A 15 -41.77 3.93 11.17
CA VAL A 15 -41.07 2.71 11.57
C VAL A 15 -39.61 3.07 11.71
N ILE A 16 -39.17 3.26 12.95
CA ILE A 16 -37.75 3.30 13.31
C ILE A 16 -37.23 1.90 13.04
N GLY A 17 -36.75 1.66 11.82
CA GLY A 17 -35.96 0.49 11.49
C GLY A 17 -34.70 0.55 12.36
N GLY A 18 -34.63 -0.29 13.38
CA GLY A 18 -33.44 -0.45 14.20
C GLY A 18 -32.24 -0.72 13.29
N ARG A 19 -31.16 0.05 13.46
CA ARG A 19 -29.86 -0.30 12.87
C ARG A 19 -29.37 -1.56 13.56
N ASN A 20 -29.76 -2.73 13.06
CA ASN A 20 -29.14 -3.99 13.46
C ASN A 20 -27.65 -3.92 13.09
N SER A 21 -26.78 -3.95 14.10
CA SER A 21 -25.33 -3.97 13.91
C SER A 21 -24.90 -5.38 13.49
N PHE A 22 -24.47 -5.54 12.24
CA PHE A 22 -23.95 -6.81 11.70
C PHE A 22 -22.44 -6.98 11.88
N ALA A 23 -21.76 -6.02 12.53
CA ALA A 23 -20.30 -5.98 12.65
C ALA A 23 -19.69 -7.29 13.20
N ASN A 24 -20.40 -7.92 14.14
CA ASN A 24 -19.98 -9.16 14.81
C ASN A 24 -20.88 -10.37 14.46
N ALA A 25 -21.73 -10.26 13.43
CA ALA A 25 -22.61 -11.37 13.07
C ALA A 25 -21.79 -12.56 12.53
N PRO A 26 -21.99 -13.79 13.04
CA PRO A 26 -21.27 -14.96 12.55
C PRO A 26 -21.68 -15.34 11.13
N THR A 27 -22.88 -14.93 10.70
CA THR A 27 -23.37 -15.12 9.33
C THR A 27 -24.23 -13.94 8.90
N VAL A 28 -23.97 -13.43 7.69
CA VAL A 28 -24.81 -12.46 6.97
C VAL A 28 -25.29 -13.08 5.67
N ARG A 29 -26.55 -12.84 5.29
CA ARG A 29 -27.18 -13.45 4.11
C ARG A 29 -27.32 -12.45 2.98
N VAL A 30 -26.90 -12.85 1.79
CA VAL A 30 -27.05 -12.09 0.55
C VAL A 30 -28.10 -12.78 -0.32
N ALA A 31 -29.08 -12.03 -0.79
CA ALA A 31 -30.02 -12.48 -1.79
C ALA A 31 -30.44 -11.31 -2.69
N GLN A 32 -30.17 -11.45 -3.98
CA GLN A 32 -30.45 -10.39 -4.97
C GLN A 32 -31.93 -9.98 -5.03
N ASP A 33 -32.84 -10.92 -4.76
CA ASP A 33 -34.29 -10.74 -4.71
C ASP A 33 -34.77 -9.94 -3.47
N GLY A 34 -33.88 -9.61 -2.55
CA GLY A 34 -34.19 -8.90 -1.30
C GLY A 34 -34.64 -9.80 -0.15
N SER A 35 -34.61 -11.13 -0.29
CA SER A 35 -34.96 -12.09 0.75
C SER A 35 -33.83 -12.40 1.75
N GLY A 36 -32.73 -11.64 1.70
CA GLY A 36 -31.56 -11.72 2.58
C GLY A 36 -31.31 -10.39 3.30
N ASP A 37 -30.32 -10.36 4.17
CA ASP A 37 -29.92 -9.14 4.92
C ASP A 37 -29.39 -8.05 3.97
N PHE A 38 -28.76 -8.48 2.87
CA PHE A 38 -28.21 -7.61 1.82
C PHE A 38 -28.62 -8.09 0.42
N ARG A 39 -28.75 -7.15 -0.52
CA ARG A 39 -28.96 -7.46 -1.95
C ARG A 39 -27.67 -7.72 -2.72
N THR A 40 -26.54 -7.23 -2.22
CA THR A 40 -25.23 -7.34 -2.87
C THR A 40 -24.19 -7.93 -1.92
N ILE A 41 -23.20 -8.59 -2.50
CA ILE A 41 -22.08 -9.19 -1.78
C ILE A 41 -21.20 -8.10 -1.18
N GLN A 42 -20.96 -7.01 -1.93
CA GLN A 42 -20.14 -5.90 -1.43
C GLN A 42 -20.75 -5.23 -0.19
N ALA A 43 -22.08 -5.04 -0.15
CA ALA A 43 -22.74 -4.43 1.01
C ALA A 43 -22.62 -5.32 2.25
N ALA A 44 -22.77 -6.64 2.09
CA ALA A 44 -22.55 -7.59 3.18
C ALA A 44 -21.12 -7.54 3.69
N LEU A 45 -20.11 -7.55 2.81
CA LEU A 45 -18.71 -7.42 3.20
C LEU A 45 -18.41 -6.10 3.91
N ASN A 46 -19.00 -4.99 3.47
CA ASN A 46 -18.84 -3.68 4.12
C ASN A 46 -19.43 -3.64 5.53
N SER A 47 -20.41 -4.50 5.84
CA SER A 47 -21.04 -4.56 7.15
C SER A 47 -20.18 -5.28 8.21
N LEU A 48 -19.19 -6.06 7.79
CA LEU A 48 -18.31 -6.82 8.68
C LEU A 48 -17.23 -5.92 9.30
N SER A 49 -16.87 -6.16 10.57
CA SER A 49 -15.72 -5.52 11.21
C SER A 49 -14.40 -5.83 10.48
N ALA A 50 -13.35 -5.02 10.72
CA ALA A 50 -12.02 -5.34 10.20
C ALA A 50 -11.43 -6.59 10.89
N HIS A 51 -11.55 -6.67 12.21
CA HIS A 51 -11.00 -7.75 13.02
C HIS A 51 -12.05 -8.80 13.36
N ALA A 52 -11.63 -10.06 13.32
CA ALA A 52 -12.38 -11.17 13.86
C ALA A 52 -11.40 -12.25 14.32
N ASP A 53 -11.67 -12.80 15.50
CA ASP A 53 -11.03 -13.97 16.08
C ASP A 53 -11.70 -15.28 15.61
N GLN A 54 -12.86 -15.18 14.98
CA GLN A 54 -13.65 -16.29 14.46
C GLN A 54 -14.06 -16.11 12.99
N GLN A 55 -14.36 -17.23 12.32
CA GLN A 55 -14.88 -17.24 10.96
C GLN A 55 -16.24 -16.56 10.85
N ARG A 56 -16.37 -15.72 9.83
CA ARG A 56 -17.60 -15.00 9.48
C ARG A 56 -18.04 -15.40 8.10
N VAL A 57 -19.31 -15.77 7.98
CA VAL A 57 -19.85 -16.32 6.74
C VAL A 57 -20.73 -15.28 6.05
N VAL A 58 -20.39 -14.94 4.82
CA VAL A 58 -21.33 -14.30 3.88
C VAL A 58 -21.98 -15.43 3.09
N TYR A 59 -23.21 -15.77 3.46
CA TYR A 59 -23.99 -16.79 2.77
C TYR A 59 -24.74 -16.18 1.58
N ILE A 60 -24.50 -16.66 0.37
CA ILE A 60 -24.99 -16.05 -0.87
C ILE A 60 -26.03 -16.99 -1.50
N LYS A 61 -27.30 -16.56 -1.57
CA LYS A 61 -28.33 -17.32 -2.28
C LYS A 61 -28.10 -17.31 -3.79
N ASN A 62 -28.65 -18.30 -4.49
CA ASN A 62 -28.62 -18.35 -5.95
C ASN A 62 -29.11 -17.03 -6.56
N GLY A 63 -28.42 -16.57 -7.60
CA GLY A 63 -28.61 -15.27 -8.23
C GLY A 63 -27.43 -14.93 -9.14
N THR A 64 -27.63 -13.92 -9.99
CA THR A 64 -26.55 -13.36 -10.83
C THR A 64 -26.20 -11.98 -10.30
N TYR A 65 -25.00 -11.84 -9.75
CA TYR A 65 -24.50 -10.65 -9.07
C TYR A 65 -23.54 -9.88 -10.00
N PRO A 66 -24.01 -8.88 -10.77
CA PRO A 66 -23.20 -8.08 -11.68
C PRO A 66 -22.40 -7.00 -10.91
N GLU A 67 -21.49 -7.43 -10.04
CA GLU A 67 -20.71 -6.54 -9.18
C GLU A 67 -19.23 -6.92 -9.14
N LYS A 68 -18.39 -5.91 -8.91
CA LYS A 68 -17.01 -6.13 -8.44
C LYS A 68 -17.03 -6.30 -6.93
N VAL A 69 -16.37 -7.35 -6.46
CA VAL A 69 -16.27 -7.64 -5.04
C VAL A 69 -14.85 -7.31 -4.55
N TYR A 70 -14.78 -6.52 -3.49
CA TYR A 70 -13.57 -6.04 -2.85
C TYR A 70 -13.53 -6.50 -1.39
N LEU A 71 -12.50 -7.28 -1.05
CA LEU A 71 -12.17 -7.63 0.33
C LEU A 71 -10.81 -7.01 0.69
N ASP A 72 -10.84 -6.02 1.58
CA ASP A 72 -9.66 -5.30 2.07
C ASP A 72 -9.69 -5.16 3.59
N GLY A 73 -8.61 -5.59 4.24
CA GLY A 73 -8.39 -5.39 5.67
C GLY A 73 -9.32 -6.19 6.58
N LYS A 74 -9.84 -7.33 6.10
CA LYS A 74 -10.77 -8.19 6.84
C LYS A 74 -10.24 -9.60 6.93
N ASP A 75 -10.19 -10.12 8.15
CA ASP A 75 -9.73 -11.48 8.42
C ASP A 75 -10.89 -12.48 8.64
N HIS A 76 -10.62 -13.78 8.49
CA HIS A 76 -11.56 -14.87 8.77
C HIS A 76 -12.91 -14.70 8.05
N VAL A 77 -12.87 -14.53 6.72
CA VAL A 77 -14.08 -14.34 5.90
C VAL A 77 -14.32 -15.55 5.00
N THR A 78 -15.54 -16.07 5.02
CA THR A 78 -16.01 -17.12 4.13
C THR A 78 -17.10 -16.57 3.22
N LEU A 79 -16.91 -16.62 1.90
CA LEU A 79 -17.97 -16.45 0.91
C LEU A 79 -18.53 -17.83 0.56
N LEU A 80 -19.72 -18.14 1.06
CA LEU A 80 -20.37 -19.43 0.88
C LEU A 80 -21.62 -19.28 0.01
N GLY A 81 -21.56 -19.75 -1.22
CA GLY A 81 -22.73 -19.80 -2.08
C GLY A 81 -23.68 -20.95 -1.74
N GLN A 82 -24.96 -20.76 -2.03
CA GLN A 82 -25.98 -21.79 -1.95
C GLN A 82 -25.69 -22.95 -2.90
N SER A 83 -25.17 -22.66 -4.09
CA SER A 83 -24.69 -23.65 -5.04
C SER A 83 -23.68 -23.05 -6.02
N GLU A 84 -22.70 -23.87 -6.44
CA GLU A 84 -21.65 -23.49 -7.40
C GLU A 84 -22.24 -22.82 -8.65
N LYS A 85 -23.20 -23.49 -9.31
CA LYS A 85 -23.78 -23.02 -10.58
C LYS A 85 -24.85 -21.96 -10.39
N GLY A 86 -25.51 -21.92 -9.24
CA GLY A 86 -26.62 -21.00 -8.99
C GLY A 86 -26.18 -19.62 -8.51
N VAL A 87 -24.98 -19.49 -7.93
CA VAL A 87 -24.38 -18.20 -7.53
C VAL A 87 -23.36 -17.78 -8.59
N VAL A 88 -23.68 -16.75 -9.38
CA VAL A 88 -22.81 -16.24 -10.44
C VAL A 88 -22.42 -14.80 -10.13
N ILE A 89 -21.15 -14.54 -9.82
CA ILE A 89 -20.59 -13.19 -9.66
C ILE A 89 -19.92 -12.82 -10.98
N THR A 90 -20.29 -11.69 -11.59
CA THR A 90 -19.81 -11.38 -12.94
C THR A 90 -19.54 -9.91 -13.21
N ILE A 91 -18.51 -9.66 -14.02
CA ILE A 91 -18.25 -8.39 -14.70
C ILE A 91 -17.83 -8.66 -16.15
N SER A 92 -17.63 -7.60 -16.93
CA SER A 92 -17.06 -7.65 -18.28
C SER A 92 -16.02 -6.53 -18.43
N GLN A 93 -14.77 -6.76 -18.03
CA GLN A 93 -13.70 -5.75 -18.15
C GLN A 93 -12.32 -6.37 -18.38
N ALA A 94 -11.57 -5.86 -19.35
CA ALA A 94 -10.15 -6.15 -19.51
C ALA A 94 -9.30 -5.29 -18.56
N ARG A 95 -8.18 -5.84 -18.06
CA ARG A 95 -7.23 -5.13 -17.18
C ARG A 95 -6.75 -3.82 -17.80
N ASP A 96 -6.41 -3.86 -19.09
CA ASP A 96 -5.84 -2.70 -19.76
C ASP A 96 -6.86 -1.58 -19.92
N ALA A 97 -8.17 -1.89 -19.98
CA ALA A 97 -9.22 -0.87 -19.94
C ALA A 97 -9.22 -0.14 -18.59
N ALA A 98 -9.17 -0.89 -17.48
CA ALA A 98 -9.07 -0.31 -16.15
C ALA A 98 -7.79 0.55 -15.98
N ARG A 99 -6.65 0.10 -16.50
CA ARG A 99 -5.39 0.87 -16.45
C ARG A 99 -5.49 2.20 -17.19
N CYS A 100 -6.15 2.22 -18.35
CA CYS A 100 -6.36 3.44 -19.13
C CYS A 100 -7.32 4.44 -18.43
N GLU A 101 -8.15 3.97 -17.49
CA GLU A 101 -8.97 4.80 -16.58
C GLU A 101 -8.16 5.34 -15.38
N GLY A 102 -6.84 5.11 -15.32
CA GLY A 102 -5.95 5.58 -14.25
C GLY A 102 -5.67 4.55 -13.16
N ASN A 103 -6.19 3.33 -13.27
CA ASN A 103 -5.95 2.25 -12.30
C ASN A 103 -4.61 1.55 -12.57
N LEU A 104 -3.50 2.15 -12.12
CA LEU A 104 -2.15 1.63 -12.40
C LEU A 104 -1.68 0.51 -11.46
N ASP A 105 -2.37 0.27 -10.33
CA ASP A 105 -1.96 -0.72 -9.32
C ASP A 105 -2.67 -2.09 -9.48
N ASP A 106 -3.52 -2.23 -10.50
CA ASP A 106 -4.38 -3.38 -10.79
C ASP A 106 -5.44 -3.67 -9.70
N TRP A 107 -5.61 -2.84 -8.69
CA TRP A 107 -6.61 -3.07 -7.66
C TRP A 107 -8.02 -2.87 -8.25
N GLY A 108 -8.84 -3.93 -8.30
CA GLY A 108 -10.18 -3.86 -8.88
C GLY A 108 -10.27 -4.25 -10.35
N VAL A 109 -9.22 -4.84 -10.94
CA VAL A 109 -9.26 -5.34 -12.33
C VAL A 109 -9.94 -6.71 -12.45
N ALA A 110 -10.18 -7.40 -11.33
CA ALA A 110 -10.86 -8.69 -11.31
C ALA A 110 -12.35 -8.57 -10.95
N THR A 111 -13.11 -9.64 -11.15
CA THR A 111 -14.46 -9.78 -10.57
C THR A 111 -14.40 -9.85 -9.04
N LEU A 112 -13.47 -10.65 -8.49
CA LEU A 112 -13.21 -10.80 -7.07
C LEU A 112 -11.77 -10.36 -6.73
N ASN A 113 -11.63 -9.33 -5.91
CA ASN A 113 -10.37 -8.67 -5.57
C ASN A 113 -10.11 -8.76 -4.05
N LEU A 114 -9.01 -9.41 -3.66
CA LEU A 114 -8.66 -9.65 -2.26
C LEU A 114 -7.31 -9.02 -1.91
N ARG A 115 -7.21 -8.25 -0.84
CA ARG A 115 -5.93 -7.76 -0.29
C ARG A 115 -6.03 -7.61 1.22
N ASN A 116 -4.89 -7.64 1.93
CA ASN A 116 -4.89 -7.46 3.40
C ASN A 116 -5.92 -8.35 4.14
N ALA A 117 -6.19 -9.55 3.62
CA ALA A 117 -7.24 -10.46 4.09
C ALA A 117 -6.62 -11.84 4.34
N PRO A 118 -6.03 -12.10 5.51
CA PRO A 118 -5.08 -13.19 5.67
C PRO A 118 -5.73 -14.58 5.68
N ASN A 119 -6.99 -14.73 6.10
CA ASN A 119 -7.71 -16.00 6.07
C ASN A 119 -9.04 -15.87 5.33
N VAL A 120 -9.11 -16.41 4.10
CA VAL A 120 -10.30 -16.33 3.23
C VAL A 120 -10.71 -17.71 2.74
N THR A 121 -12.01 -18.00 2.76
CA THR A 121 -12.60 -19.20 2.15
C THR A 121 -13.62 -18.81 1.09
N LEU A 122 -13.54 -19.43 -0.08
CA LEU A 122 -14.52 -19.36 -1.15
C LEU A 122 -15.11 -20.75 -1.36
N GLU A 123 -16.43 -20.88 -1.29
CA GLU A 123 -17.09 -22.17 -1.46
C GLU A 123 -18.40 -22.06 -2.23
N LYS A 124 -18.65 -22.99 -3.17
CA LYS A 124 -19.92 -23.14 -3.91
C LYS A 124 -20.37 -21.88 -4.63
N LEU A 125 -19.47 -21.27 -5.42
CA LEU A 125 -19.79 -20.10 -6.24
C LEU A 125 -19.09 -20.13 -7.61
N THR A 126 -19.65 -19.38 -8.55
CA THR A 126 -19.08 -19.15 -9.88
C THR A 126 -18.67 -17.68 -10.00
N VAL A 127 -17.41 -17.43 -10.40
CA VAL A 127 -16.86 -16.08 -10.64
C VAL A 127 -16.44 -15.96 -12.10
N VAL A 128 -16.99 -14.97 -12.79
CA VAL A 128 -16.79 -14.79 -14.24
C VAL A 128 -16.29 -13.39 -14.54
N ASN A 129 -15.25 -13.30 -15.35
CA ASN A 129 -14.99 -12.10 -16.14
C ASN A 129 -15.33 -12.42 -17.60
N SER A 130 -16.40 -11.80 -18.10
CA SER A 130 -17.02 -12.14 -19.37
C SER A 130 -16.46 -11.35 -20.56
N TYR A 131 -15.46 -10.47 -20.35
CA TYR A 131 -14.96 -9.56 -21.39
C TYR A 131 -14.65 -10.27 -22.71
N GLY A 132 -13.75 -11.26 -22.69
CA GLY A 132 -13.33 -11.92 -23.91
C GLY A 132 -14.41 -12.82 -24.52
N PHE A 133 -15.32 -13.37 -23.71
CA PHE A 133 -16.47 -14.14 -24.21
C PHE A 133 -17.48 -13.25 -24.94
N ASN A 134 -17.62 -11.99 -24.51
CA ASN A 134 -18.57 -11.02 -25.08
C ASN A 134 -17.96 -10.19 -26.21
N ALA A 135 -16.63 -10.10 -26.31
CA ALA A 135 -15.95 -9.25 -27.27
C ALA A 135 -16.17 -9.76 -28.71
N ALA A 136 -16.76 -8.91 -29.56
CA ALA A 136 -16.97 -9.19 -30.99
C ALA A 136 -15.67 -9.08 -31.81
N GLY A 137 -14.65 -8.41 -31.27
CA GLY A 137 -13.37 -8.15 -31.91
C GLY A 137 -12.50 -7.25 -31.03
N ASP A 138 -11.39 -6.78 -31.60
CA ASP A 138 -10.52 -5.83 -30.91
C ASP A 138 -11.20 -4.46 -30.81
N VAL A 139 -11.00 -3.77 -29.68
CA VAL A 139 -11.58 -2.44 -29.42
C VAL A 139 -10.46 -1.44 -29.20
N THR A 140 -10.52 -0.29 -29.86
CA THR A 140 -9.63 0.85 -29.60
C THR A 140 -10.25 1.76 -28.54
N ILE A 141 -9.52 2.03 -27.46
CA ILE A 141 -9.96 2.90 -26.37
C ILE A 141 -9.02 4.10 -26.20
N ASN A 142 -9.53 5.19 -25.63
CA ASN A 142 -8.70 6.29 -25.17
C ASN A 142 -7.82 5.83 -23.99
N CYS A 143 -6.54 6.17 -24.03
CA CYS A 143 -5.58 5.79 -23.00
C CYS A 143 -4.52 6.88 -22.83
N PRO A 144 -4.75 7.90 -21.98
CA PRO A 144 -3.81 9.00 -21.80
C PRO A 144 -2.42 8.57 -21.28
N ALA A 145 -2.36 7.41 -20.62
CA ALA A 145 -1.11 6.83 -20.14
C ALA A 145 -0.33 6.05 -21.21
N ASP A 146 -0.95 5.76 -22.37
CA ASP A 146 -0.28 5.16 -23.51
C ASP A 146 0.45 6.22 -24.33
N ALA A 147 1.60 5.88 -24.91
CA ALA A 147 2.40 6.80 -25.71
C ALA A 147 1.65 7.36 -26.93
N SER A 148 0.72 6.58 -27.48
CA SER A 148 -0.12 6.98 -28.60
C SER A 148 -1.40 7.74 -28.20
N GLY A 149 -1.67 7.85 -26.89
CA GLY A 149 -2.94 8.35 -26.36
C GLY A 149 -4.12 7.39 -26.54
N GLN A 150 -3.94 6.24 -27.19
CA GLN A 150 -4.97 5.23 -27.42
C GLN A 150 -4.42 3.82 -27.15
N LYS A 151 -5.30 2.84 -27.02
CA LYS A 151 -4.90 1.44 -26.84
C LYS A 151 -5.87 0.47 -27.48
N ILE A 152 -5.34 -0.54 -28.17
CA ILE A 152 -6.12 -1.66 -28.70
C ILE A 152 -6.22 -2.76 -27.64
N ILE A 153 -7.44 -3.18 -27.34
CA ILE A 153 -7.72 -4.27 -26.40
C ILE A 153 -8.39 -5.41 -27.15
N GLY A 154 -7.66 -6.52 -27.29
CA GLY A 154 -8.18 -7.74 -27.89
C GLY A 154 -8.87 -8.67 -26.90
N LYS A 155 -9.66 -9.60 -27.44
CA LYS A 155 -10.48 -10.56 -26.65
C LYS A 155 -9.67 -11.45 -25.70
N THR A 156 -8.40 -11.68 -26.00
CA THR A 156 -7.48 -12.55 -25.23
C THR A 156 -6.63 -11.79 -24.22
N GLY A 157 -6.79 -10.46 -24.13
CA GLY A 157 -6.09 -9.64 -23.13
C GLY A 157 -6.39 -10.08 -21.69
N HIS A 158 -5.56 -9.64 -20.74
CA HIS A 158 -5.71 -10.00 -19.33
C HIS A 158 -7.08 -9.59 -18.77
N GLN A 159 -7.75 -10.54 -18.11
CA GLN A 159 -9.11 -10.39 -17.59
C GLN A 159 -9.31 -11.39 -16.45
N MET A 160 -9.21 -10.91 -15.21
CA MET A 160 -9.16 -11.80 -14.06
C MET A 160 -10.57 -12.05 -13.51
N ALA A 161 -10.88 -13.30 -13.18
CA ALA A 161 -12.04 -13.64 -12.36
C ALA A 161 -11.68 -13.47 -10.87
N LEU A 162 -10.52 -13.99 -10.46
CA LEU A 162 -9.97 -13.85 -9.11
C LEU A 162 -8.58 -13.21 -9.17
N ARG A 163 -8.38 -12.16 -8.37
CA ARG A 163 -7.06 -11.61 -8.10
C ARG A 163 -6.88 -11.37 -6.60
N THR A 164 -5.77 -11.85 -6.06
CA THR A 164 -5.35 -11.45 -4.70
C THR A 164 -4.13 -10.55 -4.78
N PHE A 165 -3.80 -9.91 -3.66
CA PHE A 165 -2.64 -9.05 -3.47
C PHE A 165 -1.98 -9.37 -2.11
N PRO A 166 -0.78 -8.83 -1.83
CA PRO A 166 -0.10 -9.05 -0.56
C PRO A 166 -1.00 -8.83 0.66
N GLY A 167 -0.82 -9.69 1.66
CA GLY A 167 -1.68 -9.72 2.85
C GLY A 167 -2.88 -10.65 2.73
N THR A 168 -3.15 -11.24 1.55
CA THR A 168 -4.03 -12.41 1.41
C THR A 168 -3.21 -13.68 1.40
N THR A 169 -2.95 -14.21 2.60
CA THR A 169 -1.97 -15.28 2.82
C THR A 169 -2.54 -16.68 2.75
N ARG A 170 -3.73 -16.96 3.32
CA ARG A 170 -4.35 -18.30 3.34
C ARG A 170 -5.68 -18.23 2.61
N LEU A 171 -5.71 -18.78 1.41
CA LEU A 171 -6.92 -18.85 0.58
C LEU A 171 -7.35 -20.31 0.41
N VAL A 172 -8.57 -20.62 0.84
CA VAL A 172 -9.24 -21.89 0.57
C VAL A 172 -10.28 -21.67 -0.53
N VAL A 173 -10.29 -22.51 -1.55
CA VAL A 173 -11.25 -22.46 -2.65
C VAL A 173 -11.80 -23.87 -2.87
N LYS A 174 -13.10 -24.07 -2.65
CA LYS A 174 -13.75 -25.38 -2.70
C LYS A 174 -14.98 -25.36 -3.59
N ASN A 175 -15.09 -26.31 -4.52
CA ASN A 175 -16.29 -26.46 -5.36
C ASN A 175 -16.72 -25.13 -6.01
N CYS A 176 -15.76 -24.45 -6.65
CA CYS A 176 -15.97 -23.16 -7.29
C CYS A 176 -15.61 -23.23 -8.78
N THR A 177 -16.25 -22.39 -9.57
CA THR A 177 -15.91 -22.19 -10.99
C THR A 177 -15.36 -20.79 -11.22
N PHE A 178 -14.21 -20.66 -11.89
CA PHE A 178 -13.61 -19.38 -12.30
C PHE A 178 -13.44 -19.36 -13.81
N ARG A 179 -13.96 -18.33 -14.48
CA ARG A 179 -13.98 -18.25 -15.95
C ARG A 179 -13.58 -16.88 -16.46
N ALA A 180 -12.66 -16.85 -17.41
CA ALA A 180 -12.42 -15.72 -18.29
C ALA A 180 -11.82 -16.24 -19.59
N LEU A 181 -11.95 -15.55 -20.73
CA LEU A 181 -11.39 -16.09 -21.99
C LEU A 181 -9.89 -15.80 -22.14
N GLY A 182 -9.44 -14.67 -21.61
CA GLY A 182 -8.08 -14.16 -21.80
C GLY A 182 -7.08 -14.62 -20.75
N GLY A 183 -6.13 -13.74 -20.43
CA GLY A 183 -5.04 -14.06 -19.50
C GLY A 183 -5.38 -13.87 -18.02
N ASP A 184 -4.68 -14.62 -17.16
CA ASP A 184 -4.66 -14.47 -15.69
C ASP A 184 -6.00 -14.72 -14.96
N THR A 185 -6.90 -15.59 -15.47
CA THR A 185 -8.23 -15.84 -14.88
C THR A 185 -8.21 -15.97 -13.35
N VAL A 186 -7.26 -16.76 -12.83
CA VAL A 186 -7.07 -17.07 -11.41
C VAL A 186 -5.66 -16.70 -11.01
N SER A 187 -5.52 -15.48 -10.48
CA SER A 187 -4.24 -14.85 -10.15
C SER A 187 -4.08 -14.54 -8.65
N PRO A 188 -3.94 -15.55 -7.77
CA PRO A 188 -3.49 -15.34 -6.41
C PRO A 188 -2.05 -14.78 -6.37
N TRP A 189 -1.84 -13.71 -5.61
CA TRP A 189 -0.59 -12.97 -5.54
C TRP A 189 -0.15 -12.65 -4.11
N ASP A 190 0.83 -13.40 -3.61
CA ASP A 190 1.70 -13.04 -2.49
C ASP A 190 2.95 -13.94 -2.58
N VAL A 191 3.98 -13.46 -3.28
CA VAL A 191 5.20 -14.25 -3.58
C VAL A 191 5.91 -14.74 -2.32
N GLU A 192 5.76 -14.08 -1.17
CA GLU A 192 6.51 -14.43 0.05
C GLU A 192 5.67 -15.21 1.08
N ALA A 193 4.35 -15.00 1.12
CA ALA A 193 3.49 -15.58 2.17
C ALA A 193 2.20 -16.26 1.65
N GLY A 194 1.99 -16.31 0.33
CA GLY A 194 0.80 -16.92 -0.27
C GLY A 194 0.77 -18.43 -0.10
N LEU A 195 -0.30 -18.95 0.51
CA LEU A 195 -0.61 -20.36 0.72
C LEU A 195 -2.04 -20.60 0.20
N TYR A 196 -2.15 -21.23 -0.95
CA TYR A 196 -3.42 -21.34 -1.68
C TYR A 196 -3.84 -22.79 -1.86
N TYR A 197 -5.06 -23.11 -1.45
CA TYR A 197 -5.62 -24.45 -1.56
C TYR A 197 -6.88 -24.45 -2.42
N PHE A 198 -6.86 -25.20 -3.51
CA PHE A 198 -7.96 -25.39 -4.44
C PHE A 198 -8.41 -26.85 -4.40
N LYS A 199 -9.72 -27.08 -4.25
CA LYS A 199 -10.29 -28.43 -4.24
C LYS A 199 -11.59 -28.48 -5.03
N ASP A 200 -11.71 -29.47 -5.91
CA ASP A 200 -12.91 -29.74 -6.69
C ASP A 200 -13.39 -28.51 -7.49
N CYS A 201 -12.45 -27.70 -8.03
CA CYS A 201 -12.77 -26.47 -8.76
C CYS A 201 -12.71 -26.65 -10.28
N THR A 202 -13.45 -25.81 -11.02
CA THR A 202 -13.28 -25.64 -12.48
C THR A 202 -12.62 -24.30 -12.78
N LEU A 203 -11.49 -24.33 -13.48
CA LEU A 203 -10.72 -23.16 -13.86
C LEU A 203 -10.66 -23.08 -15.40
N GLU A 204 -11.21 -22.02 -15.97
CA GLU A 204 -11.33 -21.85 -17.43
C GLU A 204 -10.66 -20.57 -17.88
N GLY A 205 -9.79 -20.68 -18.88
CA GLY A 205 -8.95 -19.56 -19.25
C GLY A 205 -8.14 -19.71 -20.53
N GLY A 206 -7.62 -18.56 -20.96
CA GLY A 206 -6.63 -18.45 -22.01
C GLY A 206 -5.23 -18.58 -21.45
N VAL A 207 -4.53 -17.45 -21.33
CA VAL A 207 -3.05 -17.42 -21.13
C VAL A 207 -2.73 -17.40 -19.65
N ASP A 208 -1.86 -18.29 -19.19
CA ASP A 208 -1.37 -18.30 -17.80
C ASP A 208 -2.54 -18.25 -16.79
N PHE A 209 -3.67 -18.89 -17.10
CA PHE A 209 -4.93 -18.59 -16.43
C PHE A 209 -5.01 -19.13 -15.00
N TYR A 210 -4.19 -20.12 -14.67
CA TYR A 210 -3.88 -20.48 -13.30
C TYR A 210 -2.45 -20.03 -13.01
N CYS A 211 -2.31 -18.91 -12.30
CA CYS A 211 -1.04 -18.24 -12.09
C CYS A 211 -0.78 -17.86 -10.61
N PRO A 212 -0.72 -18.84 -9.68
CA PRO A 212 -0.41 -18.56 -8.28
C PRO A 212 1.04 -18.09 -8.08
N ARG A 213 1.24 -17.21 -7.09
CA ARG A 213 2.56 -16.72 -6.65
C ARG A 213 2.74 -17.05 -5.17
N GLY A 214 3.78 -17.81 -4.81
CA GLY A 214 3.97 -18.37 -3.45
C GLY A 214 3.85 -19.90 -3.41
N TRP A 215 2.98 -20.46 -2.58
CA TRP A 215 2.72 -21.90 -2.51
C TRP A 215 1.26 -22.20 -2.85
N ALA A 216 1.03 -23.18 -3.73
CA ALA A 216 -0.31 -23.55 -4.12
C ALA A 216 -0.48 -25.06 -4.24
N TYR A 217 -1.62 -25.57 -3.78
CA TYR A 217 -2.02 -26.95 -3.92
C TYR A 217 -3.43 -27.01 -4.54
N ALA A 218 -3.56 -27.69 -5.66
CA ALA A 218 -4.83 -27.91 -6.34
C ALA A 218 -5.11 -29.42 -6.44
N GLU A 219 -6.22 -29.87 -5.87
CA GLU A 219 -6.66 -31.27 -5.95
C GLU A 219 -8.00 -31.40 -6.67
N ASN A 220 -8.13 -32.45 -7.47
CA ASN A 220 -9.37 -32.80 -8.19
C ASN A 220 -9.95 -31.65 -9.03
N CYS A 221 -9.11 -30.72 -9.49
CA CYS A 221 -9.55 -29.57 -10.27
C CYS A 221 -9.63 -29.89 -11.78
N ARG A 222 -10.56 -29.23 -12.47
CA ARG A 222 -10.75 -29.30 -13.92
C ARG A 222 -10.23 -28.01 -14.56
N PHE A 223 -9.39 -28.14 -15.56
CA PHE A 223 -8.76 -27.03 -16.30
C PHE A 223 -9.28 -27.03 -17.74
N ILE A 224 -9.86 -25.91 -18.19
CA ILE A 224 -10.41 -25.72 -19.55
C ILE A 224 -9.59 -24.63 -20.26
N CYS A 225 -8.88 -25.00 -21.32
CA CYS A 225 -7.83 -24.17 -21.94
C CYS A 225 -8.28 -23.60 -23.30
N HIS A 226 -8.21 -22.28 -23.48
CA HIS A 226 -8.71 -21.55 -24.67
C HIS A 226 -7.60 -20.91 -25.54
N ASN A 227 -6.37 -21.43 -25.51
CA ASN A 227 -5.29 -20.93 -26.39
C ASN A 227 -4.15 -21.95 -26.62
N MET A 228 -3.19 -21.54 -27.46
CA MET A 228 -1.99 -22.30 -27.81
C MET A 228 -0.70 -21.90 -27.04
N SER A 229 -0.79 -21.01 -26.06
CA SER A 229 0.37 -20.41 -25.35
C SER A 229 0.79 -21.20 -24.11
N ALA A 230 -0.04 -21.23 -23.08
CA ALA A 230 0.20 -21.91 -21.80
C ALA A 230 -1.03 -21.81 -20.91
N ALA A 231 -1.45 -22.93 -20.30
CA ALA A 231 -2.56 -22.95 -19.36
C ALA A 231 -2.14 -22.55 -17.93
N ILE A 232 -1.06 -23.16 -17.41
CA ILE A 232 -0.59 -22.92 -16.04
C ILE A 232 0.71 -22.12 -16.00
N TRP A 233 0.83 -21.29 -14.97
CA TRP A 233 2.00 -20.46 -14.69
C TRP A 233 2.27 -20.41 -13.19
N HIS A 234 3.51 -20.13 -12.78
CA HIS A 234 3.84 -20.00 -11.37
C HIS A 234 5.00 -19.02 -11.15
N ASP A 235 4.92 -18.26 -10.05
CA ASP A 235 6.05 -17.50 -9.49
C ASP A 235 6.44 -18.07 -8.12
N GLY A 236 7.63 -18.66 -8.06
CA GLY A 236 8.28 -19.08 -6.83
C GLY A 236 9.60 -18.35 -6.61
N SER A 237 9.82 -17.18 -7.23
CA SER A 237 11.14 -16.54 -7.23
C SER A 237 11.57 -15.96 -5.90
N ALA A 238 10.64 -15.69 -4.99
CA ALA A 238 10.96 -15.18 -3.66
C ALA A 238 11.52 -16.25 -2.71
N ASN A 239 11.25 -17.54 -2.95
CA ASN A 239 11.71 -18.62 -2.09
C ASN A 239 11.88 -19.91 -2.90
N LYS A 240 13.05 -20.55 -2.83
CA LYS A 240 13.32 -21.80 -3.53
C LYS A 240 12.30 -22.90 -3.21
N ASP A 241 11.72 -22.92 -2.01
CA ASP A 241 10.69 -23.88 -1.62
C ASP A 241 9.30 -23.56 -2.20
N SER A 242 9.05 -22.35 -2.72
CA SER A 242 7.79 -21.98 -3.37
C SER A 242 7.49 -22.90 -4.55
N LYS A 243 6.30 -23.50 -4.52
CA LYS A 243 5.89 -24.54 -5.45
C LYS A 243 4.40 -24.53 -5.70
N THR A 244 4.00 -24.94 -6.90
CA THR A 244 2.63 -25.29 -7.23
C THR A 244 2.49 -26.80 -7.45
N VAL A 245 1.49 -27.40 -6.81
CA VAL A 245 1.24 -28.84 -6.80
C VAL A 245 -0.16 -29.10 -7.29
N LEU A 246 -0.30 -29.91 -8.34
CA LEU A 246 -1.58 -30.32 -8.92
C LEU A 246 -1.73 -31.84 -8.74
N VAL A 247 -2.80 -32.27 -8.07
CA VAL A 247 -3.06 -33.69 -7.76
C VAL A 247 -4.42 -34.11 -8.32
N ASN A 248 -4.43 -35.21 -9.09
CA ASN A 248 -5.65 -35.75 -9.71
C ASN A 248 -6.45 -34.73 -10.53
N CYS A 249 -5.76 -33.74 -11.10
CA CYS A 249 -6.38 -32.70 -11.93
C CYS A 249 -6.60 -33.20 -13.36
N ARG A 250 -7.60 -32.67 -14.05
CA ARG A 250 -7.93 -33.00 -15.45
C ARG A 250 -7.86 -31.77 -16.33
N PHE A 251 -7.17 -31.90 -17.46
CA PHE A 251 -7.07 -30.86 -18.49
C PHE A 251 -7.93 -31.23 -19.70
N GLU A 252 -8.48 -30.20 -20.33
CA GLU A 252 -9.16 -30.21 -21.62
C GLU A 252 -9.13 -28.80 -22.23
N GLY A 253 -9.52 -28.65 -23.49
CA GLY A 253 -9.51 -27.35 -24.16
C GLY A 253 -9.30 -27.46 -25.66
N ASP A 254 -8.98 -26.32 -26.25
CA ASP A 254 -8.71 -26.12 -27.68
C ASP A 254 -7.59 -27.01 -28.22
N ASP A 255 -7.60 -27.28 -29.51
CA ASP A 255 -6.53 -28.06 -30.13
C ASP A 255 -5.16 -27.37 -29.98
N ASN A 256 -4.15 -28.19 -29.67
CA ASN A 256 -2.76 -27.77 -29.48
C ASN A 256 -2.52 -26.78 -28.32
N PHE A 257 -3.38 -26.76 -27.28
CA PHE A 257 -3.04 -26.02 -26.07
C PHE A 257 -1.75 -26.56 -25.43
N LYS A 258 -0.93 -25.67 -24.87
CA LYS A 258 0.31 -26.01 -24.15
C LYS A 258 0.05 -26.04 -22.65
N LEU A 259 0.74 -26.96 -21.96
CA LEU A 259 0.51 -27.20 -20.53
C LEU A 259 0.80 -25.96 -19.68
N GLY A 260 2.00 -25.42 -19.74
CA GLY A 260 2.35 -24.29 -18.90
C GLY A 260 3.69 -23.65 -19.24
N ARG A 261 3.99 -22.55 -18.57
CA ARG A 261 5.28 -21.84 -18.68
C ARG A 261 5.63 -21.10 -17.40
N PHE A 262 6.86 -20.61 -17.31
CA PHE A 262 7.30 -19.73 -16.23
C PHE A 262 8.28 -18.66 -16.75
N HIS A 263 8.18 -17.45 -16.19
CA HIS A 263 9.00 -16.28 -16.55
C HIS A 263 10.02 -15.90 -15.47
N ARG A 264 9.92 -16.60 -14.34
CA ARG A 264 10.63 -16.40 -13.08
C ARG A 264 10.87 -17.78 -12.48
N GLU A 265 11.78 -17.88 -11.54
CA GLU A 265 12.02 -19.13 -10.82
C GLU A 265 10.72 -19.75 -10.30
N ALA A 266 10.52 -21.04 -10.59
CA ALA A 266 9.28 -21.74 -10.31
C ALA A 266 9.54 -23.23 -10.06
N GLN A 267 8.66 -23.84 -9.28
CA GLN A 267 8.66 -25.28 -9.04
C GLN A 267 7.26 -25.85 -9.22
N PHE A 268 7.15 -26.95 -9.98
CA PHE A 268 5.88 -27.58 -10.33
C PHE A 268 5.89 -29.06 -9.97
N TYR A 269 4.80 -29.57 -9.39
CA TYR A 269 4.54 -31.00 -9.23
C TYR A 269 3.17 -31.34 -9.81
N LEU A 270 3.11 -32.26 -10.77
CA LEU A 270 1.88 -32.72 -11.38
C LEU A 270 1.73 -34.23 -11.15
N LEU A 271 0.81 -34.59 -10.24
CA LEU A 271 0.63 -35.95 -9.75
C LEU A 271 -0.72 -36.50 -10.18
N SER A 272 -0.72 -37.67 -10.83
CA SER A 272 -1.93 -38.35 -11.31
C SER A 272 -2.83 -37.46 -12.20
N CYS A 273 -2.24 -36.48 -12.87
CA CYS A 273 -2.97 -35.57 -13.75
C CYS A 273 -3.34 -36.25 -15.06
N ARG A 274 -4.52 -35.92 -15.59
CA ARG A 274 -5.07 -36.47 -16.84
C ARG A 274 -5.11 -35.42 -17.93
N PHE A 275 -4.61 -35.78 -19.10
CA PHE A 275 -4.49 -34.88 -20.26
C PHE A 275 -5.19 -35.45 -21.51
N PRO A 276 -5.71 -34.59 -22.41
CA PRO A 276 -6.43 -35.02 -23.60
C PRO A 276 -5.48 -35.32 -24.77
N LYS A 277 -5.98 -36.01 -25.80
CA LYS A 277 -5.17 -36.36 -26.99
C LYS A 277 -4.73 -35.12 -27.78
N ASN A 278 -5.53 -34.06 -27.79
CA ASN A 278 -5.32 -32.87 -28.62
C ASN A 278 -4.37 -31.83 -28.01
N MET A 279 -3.82 -32.05 -26.81
CA MET A 279 -2.81 -31.13 -26.25
C MET A 279 -1.51 -31.19 -27.05
N ALA A 280 -0.80 -30.07 -27.11
CA ALA A 280 0.51 -30.00 -27.76
C ALA A 280 1.57 -30.84 -27.03
N ASP A 281 2.55 -31.33 -27.79
CA ASP A 281 3.79 -31.91 -27.25
C ASP A 281 4.72 -30.78 -26.75
N ALA A 282 4.36 -30.21 -25.61
CA ALA A 282 5.08 -29.11 -24.99
C ALA A 282 5.08 -29.27 -23.47
N ASP A 283 6.26 -29.56 -22.92
CA ASP A 283 6.55 -29.53 -21.49
C ASP A 283 6.34 -28.12 -20.89
N ILE A 284 6.33 -27.99 -19.57
CA ILE A 284 6.35 -26.69 -18.90
C ILE A 284 7.70 -26.02 -19.13
N TYR A 285 7.70 -24.90 -19.86
CA TYR A 285 8.91 -24.28 -20.39
C TYR A 285 9.22 -22.91 -19.78
N TRP A 286 10.50 -22.54 -19.80
CA TRP A 286 10.91 -21.17 -19.51
C TRP A 286 10.53 -20.26 -20.68
N ALA A 287 9.80 -19.17 -20.41
CA ALA A 287 9.45 -18.19 -21.40
C ALA A 287 10.44 -17.01 -21.38
N GLU A 288 11.19 -16.86 -22.48
CA GLU A 288 12.27 -15.87 -22.61
C GLU A 288 11.78 -14.40 -22.66
N SER A 289 10.47 -14.18 -22.80
CA SER A 289 9.85 -12.85 -22.74
C SER A 289 9.76 -12.24 -21.33
N GLY A 290 10.23 -12.95 -20.30
CA GLY A 290 10.06 -12.59 -18.89
C GLY A 290 11.26 -11.87 -18.26
N PRO A 291 11.06 -11.05 -17.21
CA PRO A 291 12.13 -10.31 -16.55
C PRO A 291 12.98 -11.16 -15.56
N GLY A 292 12.72 -12.46 -15.42
CA GLY A 292 13.40 -13.30 -14.44
C GLY A 292 14.79 -13.78 -14.90
N ALA A 293 15.68 -14.05 -13.94
CA ALA A 293 16.93 -14.76 -14.17
C ALA A 293 16.78 -16.23 -13.75
N LYS A 294 17.40 -17.15 -14.49
CA LYS A 294 17.50 -18.59 -14.14
C LYS A 294 18.51 -18.74 -13.00
N GLN A 295 18.09 -19.28 -11.86
CA GLN A 295 18.90 -19.44 -10.63
C GLN A 295 18.97 -20.89 -10.13
N TRP A 296 17.87 -21.65 -10.20
CA TRP A 296 17.75 -22.96 -9.54
C TRP A 296 17.47 -24.10 -10.52
N GLY A 297 17.64 -23.84 -11.82
CA GLY A 297 17.45 -24.82 -12.89
C GLY A 297 16.00 -25.24 -13.10
N ARG A 298 15.79 -26.27 -13.94
CA ARG A 298 14.44 -26.79 -14.23
C ARG A 298 13.92 -27.60 -13.04
N ARG A 299 12.79 -27.19 -12.46
CA ARG A 299 12.17 -27.84 -11.29
C ARG A 299 10.71 -28.20 -11.56
N VAL A 300 10.50 -29.04 -12.57
CA VAL A 300 9.18 -29.50 -13.02
C VAL A 300 9.12 -31.01 -12.91
N TYR A 301 8.19 -31.51 -12.10
CA TYR A 301 8.11 -32.91 -11.75
C TYR A 301 6.75 -33.54 -12.04
N TYR A 302 6.79 -34.76 -12.56
CA TYR A 302 5.64 -35.56 -12.95
C TYR A 302 5.65 -36.89 -12.18
N ALA A 303 4.46 -37.36 -11.82
CA ALA A 303 4.26 -38.74 -11.38
C ALA A 303 2.88 -39.25 -11.75
N ASN A 304 2.79 -40.44 -12.32
CA ASN A 304 1.55 -41.07 -12.75
C ASN A 304 0.71 -40.19 -13.71
N ALA A 305 1.36 -39.30 -14.47
CA ALA A 305 0.68 -38.49 -15.48
C ALA A 305 0.15 -39.39 -16.60
N ARG A 306 -1.07 -39.12 -17.10
CA ARG A 306 -1.68 -39.90 -18.17
C ARG A 306 -2.30 -39.01 -19.24
N ARG A 307 -1.84 -39.14 -20.48
CA ARG A 307 -2.44 -38.53 -21.67
C ARG A 307 -3.23 -39.56 -22.46
N ARG A 308 -4.44 -39.19 -22.90
CA ARG A 308 -5.22 -40.01 -23.85
C ARG A 308 -4.45 -40.16 -25.16
N GLY A 309 -4.18 -41.40 -25.58
CA GLY A 309 -3.43 -41.69 -26.80
C GLY A 309 -1.91 -41.73 -26.61
N GLY A 310 -1.43 -42.05 -25.40
CA GLY A 310 -0.01 -42.22 -25.07
C GLY A 310 0.61 -40.99 -24.43
N ASN A 311 1.56 -41.18 -23.51
CA ASN A 311 2.29 -40.08 -22.90
C ASN A 311 3.38 -39.56 -23.84
N TYR A 312 3.66 -38.26 -23.78
CA TYR A 312 4.89 -37.71 -24.35
C TYR A 312 6.09 -38.04 -23.45
N ALA A 313 7.30 -37.99 -24.00
CA ALA A 313 8.52 -38.40 -23.28
C ALA A 313 8.75 -37.58 -21.99
N TRP A 314 8.48 -36.28 -22.02
CA TRP A 314 8.65 -35.38 -20.88
C TRP A 314 7.65 -35.63 -19.73
N MET A 315 6.59 -36.42 -19.96
CA MET A 315 5.61 -36.80 -18.92
C MET A 315 6.06 -37.99 -18.08
N ALA A 316 7.24 -38.55 -18.33
CA ALA A 316 7.77 -39.67 -17.55
C ALA A 316 7.96 -39.29 -16.07
N ASP A 317 7.70 -40.27 -15.19
CA ASP A 317 7.86 -40.10 -13.75
C ASP A 317 9.31 -39.71 -13.42
N ASN A 318 9.49 -38.59 -12.72
CA ASN A 318 10.81 -38.03 -12.45
C ASN A 318 10.97 -37.49 -11.02
N LEU A 319 10.08 -37.85 -10.09
CA LEU A 319 10.17 -37.40 -8.68
C LEU A 319 11.50 -37.77 -8.01
N ALA A 320 12.17 -38.84 -8.46
CA ALA A 320 13.49 -39.21 -7.97
C ALA A 320 14.55 -38.10 -8.19
N SER A 321 14.37 -37.26 -9.21
CA SER A 321 15.24 -36.12 -9.52
C SER A 321 14.93 -34.86 -8.71
N ALA A 322 13.79 -34.83 -7.99
CA ALA A 322 13.45 -33.71 -7.15
C ALA A 322 14.29 -33.67 -5.88
N GLU A 323 14.57 -32.47 -5.38
CA GLU A 323 15.26 -32.28 -4.10
C GLU A 323 14.50 -33.00 -2.98
N GLY A 324 15.19 -33.88 -2.25
CA GLY A 324 14.62 -34.75 -1.22
C GLY A 324 13.83 -35.95 -1.73
N SER A 325 13.74 -36.16 -3.05
CA SER A 325 13.10 -37.30 -3.73
C SER A 325 11.75 -37.72 -3.12
N PRO A 326 10.78 -36.78 -2.95
CA PRO A 326 9.52 -37.07 -2.27
C PRO A 326 8.70 -38.11 -3.04
N THR A 327 8.08 -39.03 -2.30
CA THR A 327 7.08 -39.96 -2.85
C THR A 327 5.74 -39.24 -3.06
N VAL A 328 4.90 -39.79 -3.95
CA VAL A 328 3.53 -39.29 -4.19
C VAL A 328 2.73 -39.17 -2.88
N LYS A 329 2.90 -40.12 -1.95
CA LYS A 329 2.20 -40.11 -0.65
C LYS A 329 2.65 -38.97 0.28
N GLN A 330 3.90 -38.52 0.17
CA GLN A 330 4.43 -37.42 0.99
C GLN A 330 3.95 -36.04 0.51
N ILE A 331 3.61 -35.91 -0.78
CA ILE A 331 3.19 -34.64 -1.37
C ILE A 331 1.73 -34.34 -1.02
N THR A 332 1.55 -33.73 0.15
CA THR A 332 0.28 -33.30 0.73
C THR A 332 0.15 -31.77 0.70
N PRO A 333 -1.03 -31.18 1.00
CA PRO A 333 -1.13 -29.74 1.24
C PRO A 333 -0.15 -29.26 2.31
N ASN A 334 -0.04 -29.98 3.43
CA ASN A 334 0.86 -29.62 4.52
C ASN A 334 2.34 -29.64 4.09
N TRP A 335 2.77 -30.65 3.31
CA TRP A 335 4.12 -30.68 2.72
C TRP A 335 4.33 -29.52 1.75
N THR A 336 3.34 -29.25 0.91
CA THR A 336 3.38 -28.15 -0.07
C THR A 336 3.59 -26.82 0.63
N PHE A 337 2.89 -26.57 1.74
CA PHE A 337 3.03 -25.36 2.52
C PHE A 337 4.20 -25.38 3.50
N GLY A 338 5.07 -26.41 3.47
CA GLY A 338 6.22 -26.52 4.36
C GLY A 338 5.82 -26.47 5.84
N GLY A 339 4.71 -27.13 6.21
CA GLY A 339 4.21 -27.16 7.59
C GLY A 339 3.59 -25.86 8.12
N ARG A 340 3.60 -24.75 7.34
CA ARG A 340 3.09 -23.43 7.78
C ARG A 340 1.58 -23.36 7.89
N TRP A 341 0.87 -24.29 7.25
CA TRP A 341 -0.57 -24.34 7.26
C TRP A 341 -1.08 -25.76 7.06
N ASN A 342 -1.89 -26.22 8.01
CA ASN A 342 -2.64 -27.45 7.87
C ASN A 342 -4.08 -27.13 7.44
N VAL A 343 -4.43 -27.49 6.20
CA VAL A 343 -5.77 -27.26 5.63
C VAL A 343 -6.77 -28.35 6.04
N ASP A 344 -6.27 -29.53 6.42
CA ASP A 344 -7.07 -30.66 6.93
C ASP A 344 -6.48 -31.15 8.26
N PRO A 345 -7.04 -30.74 9.41
CA PRO A 345 -6.49 -31.09 10.73
C PRO A 345 -6.48 -32.60 11.04
N LYS A 346 -7.09 -33.45 10.20
CA LYS A 346 -7.09 -34.92 10.35
C LYS A 346 -5.89 -35.62 9.69
N ALA A 347 -5.08 -34.94 8.88
CA ALA A 347 -3.86 -35.52 8.31
C ALA A 347 -2.75 -35.61 9.38
N PRO A 348 -1.94 -36.70 9.43
CA PRO A 348 -0.85 -36.81 10.38
C PRO A 348 0.13 -35.64 10.18
N ALA A 349 0.38 -34.90 11.26
CA ALA A 349 1.34 -33.80 11.25
C ALA A 349 2.73 -34.35 10.89
N LEU A 350 3.37 -33.76 9.89
CA LEU A 350 4.82 -33.93 9.77
C LEU A 350 5.47 -33.28 10.99
N PRO A 351 6.61 -33.79 11.50
CA PRO A 351 7.44 -33.00 12.39
C PRO A 351 7.64 -31.64 11.72
N ALA A 352 7.31 -30.57 12.43
CA ALA A 352 7.45 -29.23 11.89
C ALA A 352 8.87 -29.12 11.31
N PRO A 353 9.05 -28.66 10.05
CA PRO A 353 10.36 -28.23 9.63
C PRO A 353 10.86 -27.24 10.69
N PRO A 354 12.17 -27.22 11.01
CA PRO A 354 12.69 -26.34 12.04
C PRO A 354 12.12 -24.94 11.82
N VAL A 355 11.24 -24.51 12.73
CA VAL A 355 10.70 -23.16 12.72
C VAL A 355 11.91 -22.31 13.02
N VAL A 356 12.52 -21.73 11.98
CA VAL A 356 13.42 -20.61 12.19
C VAL A 356 12.49 -19.53 12.74
N ALA A 357 12.49 -19.39 14.06
CA ALA A 357 11.73 -18.34 14.72
C ALA A 357 12.22 -17.03 14.10
N VAL A 358 11.32 -16.38 13.35
CA VAL A 358 11.64 -15.07 12.77
C VAL A 358 11.89 -14.14 13.94
N GLU A 359 13.10 -13.62 14.03
CA GLU A 359 13.50 -12.73 15.11
C GLU A 359 12.53 -11.55 15.18
N LYS A 360 12.06 -11.25 16.39
CA LYS A 360 11.10 -10.18 16.61
C LYS A 360 11.77 -8.99 17.27
N ASP A 361 11.55 -7.82 16.70
CA ASP A 361 11.92 -6.57 17.32
C ASP A 361 10.72 -5.97 18.05
N SER A 362 10.84 -5.78 19.36
CA SER A 362 9.71 -5.34 20.19
C SER A 362 9.13 -3.98 19.78
N MET A 363 9.96 -3.07 19.28
CA MET A 363 9.53 -1.74 18.83
C MET A 363 8.87 -1.84 17.46
N ALA A 364 9.45 -2.63 16.55
CA ALA A 364 8.85 -2.89 15.24
C ALA A 364 7.48 -3.57 15.37
N GLU A 365 7.32 -4.56 16.27
CA GLU A 365 6.02 -5.19 16.53
C GLU A 365 4.97 -4.14 16.96
N ARG A 366 5.35 -3.15 17.79
CA ARG A 366 4.43 -2.06 18.17
C ARG A 366 4.15 -1.13 16.98
N MET A 367 5.14 -0.82 16.15
CA MET A 367 4.91 -0.04 14.92
C MET A 367 3.92 -0.74 13.98
N LEU A 368 3.98 -2.07 13.83
CA LEU A 368 3.02 -2.83 13.02
C LEU A 368 1.57 -2.69 13.53
N LEU A 369 1.37 -2.61 14.86
CA LEU A 369 0.05 -2.42 15.46
C LEU A 369 -0.53 -1.05 15.12
N TYR A 370 0.28 0.01 15.24
CA TYR A 370 -0.16 1.39 15.00
C TYR A 370 -0.35 1.76 13.53
N GLN A 371 0.18 0.98 12.59
CA GLN A 371 0.03 1.27 11.16
C GLN A 371 -1.44 1.26 10.74
N ARG A 372 -1.92 2.36 10.17
CA ARG A 372 -3.28 2.49 9.65
C ARG A 372 -3.45 1.70 8.35
N SER A 373 -4.69 1.37 8.02
CA SER A 373 -5.03 0.64 6.79
C SER A 373 -4.62 1.40 5.52
N VAL A 374 -4.51 2.73 5.61
CA VAL A 374 -4.03 3.58 4.51
C VAL A 374 -2.50 3.52 4.33
N GLY A 375 -1.77 2.89 5.26
CA GLY A 375 -0.32 2.63 5.20
C GLY A 375 0.53 3.56 6.08
N GLY A 376 0.05 4.75 6.42
CA GLY A 376 0.75 5.69 7.30
C GLY A 376 0.56 5.43 8.80
N TRP A 377 1.21 6.25 9.62
CA TRP A 377 1.13 6.19 11.09
C TRP A 377 0.57 7.47 11.69
N PRO A 378 -0.17 7.36 12.80
CA PRO A 378 -0.55 8.52 13.59
C PRO A 378 0.63 9.00 14.45
N LYS A 379 0.70 10.31 14.72
CA LYS A 379 1.58 10.85 15.77
C LYS A 379 1.01 10.63 17.19
N ALA A 380 -0.32 10.54 17.29
CA ALA A 380 -1.08 10.44 18.52
C ALA A 380 -2.41 9.71 18.23
N VAL A 381 -2.92 8.97 19.22
CA VAL A 381 -4.26 8.39 19.19
C VAL A 381 -5.14 9.18 20.15
N GLY A 382 -6.12 9.90 19.60
CA GLY A 382 -6.78 10.97 20.35
C GLY A 382 -5.76 12.06 20.71
N GLU A 383 -5.65 12.39 21.99
CA GLU A 383 -4.68 13.37 22.51
C GLU A 383 -3.41 12.72 23.08
N VAL A 384 -3.29 11.39 23.00
CA VAL A 384 -2.16 10.65 23.58
C VAL A 384 -1.12 10.35 22.51
N LYS A 385 0.09 10.91 22.68
CA LYS A 385 1.23 10.67 21.78
C LYS A 385 1.60 9.19 21.72
N VAL A 386 1.88 8.70 20.51
CA VAL A 386 2.35 7.33 20.32
C VAL A 386 3.76 7.16 20.89
N LYS A 387 3.93 6.13 21.72
CA LYS A 387 5.20 5.78 22.39
C LYS A 387 5.54 4.31 22.14
N TYR A 388 6.55 4.05 21.31
CA TYR A 388 6.96 2.68 20.95
C TYR A 388 7.98 2.05 21.91
N ASP A 389 8.46 2.78 22.89
CA ASP A 389 9.34 2.30 23.96
C ASP A 389 8.57 1.72 25.15
N HIS A 390 7.26 1.98 25.24
CA HIS A 390 6.42 1.49 26.32
C HIS A 390 5.73 0.16 25.94
N PRO A 391 5.76 -0.86 26.80
CA PRO A 391 5.01 -2.09 26.57
C PRO A 391 3.50 -1.82 26.58
N MET A 392 2.75 -2.62 25.82
CA MET A 392 1.30 -2.53 25.73
C MET A 392 0.64 -3.75 26.37
N THR A 393 -0.42 -3.52 27.15
CA THR A 393 -1.29 -4.58 27.65
C THR A 393 -2.06 -5.23 26.51
N ALA A 394 -2.62 -6.43 26.72
CA ALA A 394 -3.42 -7.10 25.71
C ALA A 394 -4.62 -6.24 25.23
N ALA A 395 -5.28 -5.56 26.18
CA ALA A 395 -6.39 -4.65 25.87
C ALA A 395 -5.94 -3.44 25.02
N GLN A 396 -4.78 -2.85 25.32
CA GLN A 396 -4.22 -1.75 24.52
C GLN A 396 -3.87 -2.19 23.11
N LYS A 397 -3.33 -3.40 22.94
CA LYS A 397 -3.05 -3.96 21.61
C LYS A 397 -4.33 -4.15 20.80
N ALA A 398 -5.37 -4.73 21.41
CA ALA A 398 -6.67 -4.91 20.77
C ALA A 398 -7.28 -3.56 20.33
N ALA A 399 -7.34 -2.58 21.23
CA ALA A 399 -7.86 -1.25 20.91
C ALA A 399 -7.05 -0.55 19.79
N THR A 400 -5.73 -0.71 19.80
CA THR A 400 -4.86 -0.13 18.74
C THR A 400 -5.11 -0.79 17.38
N LEU A 401 -5.42 -2.09 17.36
CA LEU A 401 -5.82 -2.78 16.14
C LEU A 401 -7.16 -2.25 15.64
N ASP A 402 -8.15 -2.06 16.52
CA ASP A 402 -9.47 -1.53 16.14
C ASP A 402 -9.39 -0.13 15.49
N ASP A 403 -8.38 0.65 15.86
CA ASP A 403 -8.08 1.96 15.29
C ASP A 403 -7.51 1.94 13.86
N LYS A 404 -7.25 0.77 13.26
CA LYS A 404 -6.62 0.68 11.92
C LYS A 404 -7.39 1.41 10.82
N GLY A 405 -8.70 1.60 10.96
CA GLY A 405 -9.53 2.32 9.98
C GLY A 405 -9.51 3.85 10.10
N ARG A 406 -8.79 4.43 11.07
CA ARG A 406 -8.79 5.88 11.30
C ARG A 406 -8.05 6.65 10.21
N ASN A 407 -8.52 7.88 10.00
CA ASN A 407 -7.97 8.82 9.02
C ASN A 407 -6.88 9.75 9.62
N ASP A 408 -6.29 9.36 10.75
CA ASP A 408 -5.35 10.19 11.54
C ASP A 408 -3.87 9.94 11.21
N ALA A 409 -3.58 9.22 10.12
CA ALA A 409 -2.23 9.06 9.62
C ALA A 409 -1.64 10.40 9.14
N THR A 410 -0.36 10.63 9.44
CA THR A 410 0.30 11.92 9.23
C THR A 410 1.80 11.78 9.01
N ILE A 411 2.39 12.83 8.44
CA ILE A 411 3.84 13.04 8.37
C ILE A 411 4.35 14.04 9.43
N ASP A 412 3.45 14.60 10.23
CA ASP A 412 3.78 15.54 11.29
C ASP A 412 4.59 14.89 12.43
N ASN A 413 5.48 15.66 13.07
CA ASN A 413 6.33 15.19 14.18
C ASN A 413 7.10 13.89 13.88
N ASN A 414 7.60 13.76 12.66
CA ASN A 414 8.30 12.58 12.12
C ASN A 414 7.44 11.30 12.01
N ALA A 415 6.13 11.38 12.23
CA ALA A 415 5.27 10.22 12.01
C ALA A 415 5.37 9.75 10.55
N THR A 416 5.13 8.47 10.34
CA THR A 416 5.34 7.73 9.10
C THR A 416 6.81 7.60 8.69
N SER A 417 7.58 8.69 8.60
CA SER A 417 8.98 8.66 8.17
C SER A 417 9.90 7.97 9.19
N ARG A 418 9.68 8.18 10.49
CA ARG A 418 10.40 7.48 11.57
C ARG A 418 10.15 5.98 11.52
N GLU A 419 8.89 5.58 11.39
CA GLU A 419 8.47 4.18 11.41
C GLU A 419 9.00 3.46 10.19
N ILE A 420 8.93 4.05 9.00
CA ILE A 420 9.52 3.47 7.78
C ILE A 420 11.02 3.21 7.98
N ARG A 421 11.79 4.23 8.40
CA ARG A 421 13.24 4.07 8.62
C ARG A 421 13.56 2.98 9.64
N TYR A 422 12.85 2.98 10.76
CA TYR A 422 13.04 1.97 11.79
C TYR A 422 12.73 0.55 11.27
N LEU A 423 11.61 0.40 10.54
CA LEU A 423 11.17 -0.89 10.03
C LEU A 423 12.08 -1.42 8.92
N VAL A 424 12.70 -0.56 8.11
CA VAL A 424 13.73 -0.96 7.14
C VAL A 424 14.95 -1.55 7.86
N GLU A 425 15.43 -0.89 8.91
CA GLU A 425 16.56 -1.38 9.71
C GLU A 425 16.22 -2.65 10.48
N ALA A 426 15.02 -2.71 11.08
CA ALA A 426 14.54 -3.89 11.78
C ALA A 426 14.40 -5.08 10.81
N ALA A 427 13.88 -4.87 9.60
CA ALA A 427 13.79 -5.89 8.57
C ALA A 427 15.18 -6.41 8.16
N LYS A 428 16.16 -5.52 8.00
CA LYS A 428 17.55 -5.91 7.71
C LYS A 428 18.13 -6.77 8.83
N ARG A 429 17.97 -6.36 10.08
CA ARG A 429 18.52 -7.04 11.26
C ARG A 429 17.92 -8.43 11.46
N THR A 430 16.59 -8.53 11.35
CA THR A 430 15.82 -9.73 11.74
C THR A 430 15.46 -10.66 10.59
N GLY A 431 15.54 -10.19 9.34
CA GLY A 431 14.97 -10.88 8.18
C GLY A 431 13.44 -10.92 8.18
N ASN A 432 12.77 -10.21 9.09
CA ASN A 432 11.32 -10.26 9.23
C ASN A 432 10.60 -9.48 8.13
N LEU A 433 9.96 -10.22 7.23
CA LEU A 433 9.23 -9.67 6.09
C LEU A 433 8.03 -8.80 6.49
N ALA A 434 7.45 -8.99 7.68
CA ALA A 434 6.37 -8.14 8.15
C ALA A 434 6.84 -6.68 8.35
N TYR A 435 8.07 -6.48 8.82
CA TYR A 435 8.66 -5.14 8.98
C TYR A 435 8.94 -4.50 7.63
N ARG A 436 9.50 -5.28 6.70
CA ARG A 436 9.70 -4.85 5.30
C ARG A 436 8.38 -4.40 4.67
N ARG A 437 7.33 -5.24 4.73
CA ARG A 437 6.01 -4.94 4.15
C ARG A 437 5.38 -3.69 4.76
N ALA A 438 5.50 -3.52 6.07
CA ALA A 438 5.00 -2.33 6.73
C ALA A 438 5.74 -1.07 6.26
N ALA A 439 7.07 -1.12 6.14
CA ALA A 439 7.84 -0.01 5.56
C ALA A 439 7.40 0.31 4.13
N GLU A 440 7.22 -0.70 3.27
CA GLU A 440 6.73 -0.53 1.90
C GLU A 440 5.31 0.06 1.85
N ASN A 441 4.41 -0.35 2.76
CA ASN A 441 3.08 0.23 2.88
C ASN A 441 3.14 1.70 3.31
N GLY A 442 4.08 2.06 4.18
CA GLY A 442 4.39 3.45 4.51
C GLY A 442 4.85 4.25 3.30
N ILE A 443 5.70 3.68 2.46
CA ILE A 443 6.14 4.32 1.21
C ILE A 443 4.97 4.49 0.23
N ARG A 444 4.12 3.46 0.06
CA ARG A 444 2.91 3.56 -0.77
C ARG A 444 1.96 4.65 -0.25
N TYR A 445 1.85 4.83 1.06
CA TYR A 445 1.14 5.94 1.68
C TYR A 445 1.73 7.31 1.28
N LEU A 446 3.05 7.48 1.38
CA LEU A 446 3.73 8.72 0.96
C LEU A 446 3.50 9.02 -0.52
N LEU A 447 3.58 8.00 -1.39
CA LEU A 447 3.30 8.15 -2.82
C LEU A 447 1.85 8.56 -3.09
N LYS A 448 0.91 8.01 -2.32
CA LYS A 448 -0.53 8.24 -2.49
C LYS A 448 -0.97 9.62 -2.00
N MET A 449 -0.35 10.15 -0.94
CA MET A 449 -0.73 11.45 -0.39
C MET A 449 -0.15 12.64 -1.16
N GLN A 450 0.88 12.43 -1.98
CA GLN A 450 1.51 13.51 -2.73
C GLN A 450 0.54 14.10 -3.76
N TYR A 451 0.40 15.42 -3.76
CA TYR A 451 -0.41 16.14 -4.74
C TYR A 451 0.21 16.11 -6.14
N ALA A 452 -0.60 16.40 -7.16
CA ALA A 452 -0.15 16.45 -8.54
C ALA A 452 0.96 17.50 -8.78
N ASN A 453 0.94 18.61 -8.04
CA ASN A 453 1.98 19.65 -8.06
C ASN A 453 3.24 19.29 -7.23
N GLY A 454 3.29 18.09 -6.63
CA GLY A 454 4.45 17.58 -5.90
C GLY A 454 4.47 17.87 -4.40
N GLY A 455 3.58 18.71 -3.89
CA GLY A 455 3.48 19.02 -2.46
C GLY A 455 2.90 17.87 -1.63
N PHE A 456 3.16 17.90 -0.33
CA PHE A 456 2.67 16.90 0.63
C PHE A 456 1.76 17.56 1.68
N PRO A 457 0.52 17.05 1.89
CA PRO A 457 -0.30 17.50 3.01
C PRO A 457 0.28 17.04 4.34
N GLN A 458 -0.14 17.67 5.44
CA GLN A 458 0.27 17.24 6.78
C GLN A 458 -0.37 15.89 7.18
N PHE A 459 -1.64 15.70 6.83
CA PHE A 459 -2.40 14.46 7.09
C PHE A 459 -2.96 13.91 5.78
N TYR A 460 -3.19 12.60 5.75
CA TYR A 460 -3.90 11.94 4.67
C TYR A 460 -4.60 10.68 5.21
N PRO A 461 -5.89 10.45 4.91
CA PRO A 461 -6.76 11.18 3.97
C PRO A 461 -7.52 12.37 4.57
N ASP A 462 -7.22 12.79 5.81
CA ASP A 462 -7.88 13.95 6.42
C ASP A 462 -7.34 15.28 5.86
N HIS A 463 -8.21 16.02 5.19
CA HIS A 463 -7.92 17.32 4.57
C HIS A 463 -8.53 18.51 5.34
N SER A 464 -9.00 18.31 6.57
CA SER A 464 -9.64 19.37 7.35
C SER A 464 -8.67 20.47 7.79
N ASN A 465 -9.18 21.71 7.94
CA ASN A 465 -8.41 22.86 8.43
C ASN A 465 -7.10 23.05 7.66
N TYR A 466 -5.98 23.34 8.31
CA TYR A 466 -4.68 23.49 7.64
C TYR A 466 -4.03 22.16 7.24
N ARG A 467 -4.65 21.01 7.51
CA ARG A 467 -4.01 19.69 7.29
C ARG A 467 -3.80 19.35 5.81
N HIS A 468 -4.57 19.97 4.92
CA HIS A 468 -4.41 19.83 3.48
C HIS A 468 -3.28 20.66 2.88
N GLN A 469 -2.76 21.65 3.61
CA GLN A 469 -1.73 22.56 3.12
C GLN A 469 -0.44 21.78 2.82
N ILE A 470 0.32 22.22 1.82
CA ILE A 470 1.68 21.73 1.58
C ILE A 470 2.51 22.07 2.81
N THR A 471 3.04 21.06 3.49
CA THR A 471 3.56 21.22 4.86
C THR A 471 5.06 20.97 4.94
N TYR A 472 5.84 22.05 5.06
CA TYR A 472 7.25 21.97 5.44
C TYR A 472 7.44 21.91 6.95
N ASN A 473 6.51 22.49 7.73
CA ASN A 473 6.53 22.53 9.20
C ASN A 473 6.99 21.22 9.84
N ASP A 474 7.87 21.32 10.83
CA ASP A 474 8.52 20.20 11.52
C ASP A 474 9.21 19.24 10.53
N ASN A 475 9.76 19.80 9.44
CA ASN A 475 10.39 19.11 8.33
C ASN A 475 9.52 18.05 7.63
N ALA A 476 8.19 18.09 7.77
CA ALA A 476 7.31 16.98 7.41
C ALA A 476 7.48 16.52 5.94
N MET A 477 7.32 17.43 4.98
CA MET A 477 7.54 17.14 3.55
C MET A 477 8.99 16.69 3.27
N ILE A 478 9.98 17.30 3.92
CA ILE A 478 11.39 16.96 3.69
C ILE A 478 11.71 15.54 4.17
N GLN A 479 11.21 15.14 5.34
CA GLN A 479 11.39 13.79 5.87
C GLN A 479 10.72 12.73 4.97
N ALA A 480 9.53 13.01 4.45
CA ALA A 480 8.86 12.15 3.47
C ALA A 480 9.68 12.03 2.17
N MET A 481 10.19 13.16 1.65
CA MET A 481 11.01 13.18 0.44
C MET A 481 12.36 12.47 0.61
N GLN A 482 12.97 12.54 1.79
CA GLN A 482 14.20 11.79 2.09
C GLN A 482 13.97 10.28 2.04
N VAL A 483 12.88 9.78 2.65
CA VAL A 483 12.51 8.35 2.56
C VAL A 483 12.34 7.91 1.10
N LEU A 484 11.61 8.70 0.29
CA LEU A 484 11.39 8.39 -1.11
C LEU A 484 12.68 8.46 -1.93
N ARG A 485 13.57 9.42 -1.64
CA ARG A 485 14.88 9.54 -2.30
C ARG A 485 15.80 8.38 -1.93
N ASP A 486 15.85 7.99 -0.66
CA ASP A 486 16.67 6.87 -0.21
C ASP A 486 16.24 5.57 -0.91
N LEU A 487 14.94 5.36 -1.13
CA LEU A 487 14.45 4.30 -2.00
C LEU A 487 14.83 4.49 -3.48
N ALA A 488 14.57 5.65 -4.06
CA ALA A 488 14.82 5.92 -5.48
C ALA A 488 16.30 5.79 -5.87
N GLU A 489 17.20 6.14 -4.95
CA GLU A 489 18.65 6.03 -5.11
C GLU A 489 19.23 4.75 -4.50
N GLN A 490 18.38 3.87 -3.97
CA GLN A 490 18.78 2.60 -3.36
C GLN A 490 19.85 2.78 -2.27
N ARG A 491 19.71 3.81 -1.43
CA ARG A 491 20.66 4.14 -0.35
C ARG A 491 20.46 3.19 0.84
N GLY A 492 21.56 2.69 1.39
CA GLY A 492 21.56 1.84 2.59
C GLY A 492 20.67 0.60 2.45
N ASN A 493 19.85 0.35 3.47
CA ASN A 493 18.99 -0.83 3.54
C ASN A 493 17.69 -0.73 2.72
N TYR A 494 17.46 0.39 2.01
CA TYR A 494 16.32 0.52 1.09
C TYR A 494 16.42 -0.39 -0.15
N THR A 495 17.61 -0.95 -0.41
CA THR A 495 17.84 -2.02 -1.40
C THR A 495 17.02 -3.28 -1.14
N LEU A 496 16.58 -3.49 0.11
CA LEU A 496 15.75 -4.63 0.51
C LEU A 496 14.30 -4.51 0.06
N LEU A 497 13.85 -3.31 -0.30
CA LEU A 497 12.44 -3.04 -0.55
C LEU A 497 12.03 -3.41 -1.97
N ASP A 498 10.71 -3.51 -2.19
CA ASP A 498 10.08 -3.75 -3.48
C ASP A 498 10.62 -2.80 -4.57
N GLN A 499 11.32 -3.40 -5.56
CA GLN A 499 11.92 -2.69 -6.68
C GLN A 499 10.88 -2.01 -7.57
N GLY A 500 9.62 -2.47 -7.54
CA GLY A 500 8.51 -1.80 -8.23
C GLY A 500 8.21 -0.39 -7.69
N LEU A 501 8.68 -0.04 -6.49
CA LEU A 501 8.47 1.26 -5.87
C LEU A 501 9.55 2.30 -6.24
N VAL A 502 10.68 1.88 -6.84
CA VAL A 502 11.83 2.75 -7.12
C VAL A 502 11.49 3.86 -8.10
N GLU A 503 10.92 3.53 -9.25
CA GLU A 503 10.55 4.53 -10.27
C GLU A 503 9.40 5.45 -9.82
N PRO A 504 8.33 4.95 -9.17
CA PRO A 504 7.35 5.82 -8.52
C PRO A 504 7.96 6.79 -7.52
N ALA A 505 8.89 6.33 -6.68
CA ALA A 505 9.59 7.18 -5.72
C ALA A 505 10.49 8.22 -6.42
N ARG A 506 11.22 7.83 -7.47
CA ARG A 506 12.03 8.75 -8.29
C ARG A 506 11.17 9.89 -8.88
N LYS A 507 10.02 9.54 -9.46
CA LYS A 507 9.07 10.51 -10.01
C LYS A 507 8.48 11.42 -8.93
N ALA A 508 8.17 10.86 -7.75
CA ALA A 508 7.65 11.62 -6.63
C ALA A 508 8.69 12.62 -6.09
N VAL A 509 9.95 12.22 -5.96
CA VAL A 509 11.06 13.11 -5.55
C VAL A 509 11.23 14.24 -6.55
N ALA A 510 11.21 13.95 -7.86
CA ALA A 510 11.32 14.98 -8.91
C ALA A 510 10.20 16.03 -8.80
N ARG A 511 8.95 15.60 -8.63
CA ARG A 511 7.82 16.53 -8.40
C ARG A 511 7.95 17.29 -7.08
N GLY A 512 8.46 16.65 -6.03
CA GLY A 512 8.70 17.29 -4.74
C GLY A 512 9.72 18.43 -4.85
N ILE A 513 10.81 18.22 -5.60
CA ILE A 513 11.81 19.26 -5.89
C ILE A 513 11.18 20.40 -6.71
N ASP A 514 10.42 20.10 -7.75
CA ASP A 514 9.69 21.11 -8.53
C ASP A 514 8.74 21.95 -7.65
N CYS A 515 8.02 21.31 -6.73
CA CYS A 515 7.20 22.00 -5.74
C CYS A 515 8.03 22.94 -4.85
N ILE A 516 9.18 22.48 -4.34
CA ILE A 516 10.08 23.31 -3.51
C ILE A 516 10.54 24.55 -4.28
N LEU A 517 10.95 24.39 -5.54
CA LEU A 517 11.41 25.53 -6.34
C LEU A 517 10.29 26.53 -6.60
N LYS A 518 9.06 26.04 -6.87
CA LYS A 518 7.88 26.89 -7.11
C LYS A 518 7.35 27.60 -5.86
N THR A 519 7.57 27.03 -4.69
CA THR A 519 7.14 27.64 -3.42
C THR A 519 8.19 28.56 -2.83
N GLN A 520 9.42 28.60 -3.35
CA GLN A 520 10.43 29.55 -2.87
C GLN A 520 9.94 30.98 -3.08
N TYR A 521 9.85 31.74 -2.00
CA TYR A 521 9.21 33.03 -2.03
C TYR A 521 10.05 34.06 -2.80
N VAL A 522 9.40 34.84 -3.66
CA VAL A 522 10.03 35.93 -4.40
C VAL A 522 9.64 37.26 -3.78
N GLN A 523 10.53 37.83 -2.98
CA GLN A 523 10.32 39.14 -2.35
C GLN A 523 10.93 40.23 -3.25
N HIS A 524 10.09 41.12 -3.78
CA HIS A 524 10.52 42.24 -4.63
C HIS A 524 11.44 41.81 -5.79
N GLY A 525 11.11 40.70 -6.45
CA GLY A 525 11.87 40.14 -7.58
C GLY A 525 13.11 39.31 -7.19
N GLN A 526 13.39 39.13 -5.89
CA GLN A 526 14.52 38.34 -5.40
C GLN A 526 14.02 37.07 -4.70
N LEU A 527 14.64 35.93 -5.01
CA LEU A 527 14.39 34.68 -4.30
C LEU A 527 14.86 34.83 -2.84
N THR A 528 14.08 34.27 -1.92
CA THR A 528 14.42 34.26 -0.49
C THR A 528 14.41 32.83 0.03
N ALA A 529 13.40 32.49 0.82
CA ALA A 529 13.30 31.31 1.66
C ALA A 529 11.90 30.69 1.51
N TRP A 530 11.52 29.82 2.45
CA TRP A 530 10.20 29.18 2.44
C TRP A 530 9.38 29.49 3.69
N ALA A 531 8.06 29.51 3.52
CA ALA A 531 7.11 29.46 4.61
C ALA A 531 7.01 28.04 5.20
N ALA A 532 6.47 27.92 6.41
CA ALA A 532 6.24 26.62 7.04
C ALA A 532 5.13 25.81 6.33
N GLN A 533 4.20 26.49 5.66
CA GLN A 533 3.16 25.85 4.85
C GLN A 533 2.67 26.73 3.71
N TYR A 534 2.13 26.08 2.68
CA TYR A 534 1.63 26.70 1.46
C TYR A 534 0.28 26.12 1.05
N ASP A 535 -0.54 26.96 0.44
CA ASP A 535 -1.81 26.53 -0.14
C ASP A 535 -1.55 25.56 -1.30
N GLU A 536 -2.24 24.43 -1.29
CA GLU A 536 -1.99 23.30 -2.19
C GLU A 536 -2.40 23.57 -3.62
N LYS A 537 -3.10 24.68 -3.89
CA LYS A 537 -3.56 25.05 -5.23
C LYS A 537 -2.79 26.25 -5.77
N THR A 538 -2.68 27.30 -4.96
CA THR A 538 -2.08 28.58 -5.35
C THR A 538 -0.57 28.64 -5.13
N LEU A 539 -0.02 27.71 -4.32
CA LEU A 539 1.39 27.68 -3.92
C LEU A 539 1.85 28.95 -3.20
N GLN A 540 0.92 29.70 -2.60
CA GLN A 540 1.23 30.87 -1.79
C GLN A 540 1.41 30.50 -0.31
N PRO A 541 2.27 31.22 0.44
CA PRO A 541 2.40 31.04 1.89
C PRO A 541 1.05 31.07 2.58
N ALA A 542 0.81 30.13 3.48
CA ALA A 542 -0.47 29.96 4.16
C ALA A 542 -0.33 29.95 5.67
N LYS A 543 -1.44 30.20 6.37
CA LYS A 543 -1.52 30.06 7.82
C LYS A 543 -1.79 28.61 8.21
N ALA A 544 -1.31 28.20 9.38
CA ALA A 544 -1.67 26.93 10.01
C ALA A 544 -2.52 27.17 11.26
N ARG A 545 -1.92 27.06 12.45
CA ARG A 545 -2.57 27.39 13.73
C ARG A 545 -2.70 28.91 13.89
N ALA A 546 -3.49 29.35 14.87
CA ALA A 546 -3.73 30.77 15.16
C ALA A 546 -2.42 31.59 15.29
N PHE A 547 -1.37 30.99 15.83
CA PHE A 547 -0.06 31.59 16.07
C PHE A 547 0.96 31.31 14.94
N GLU A 548 0.52 30.80 13.79
CA GLU A 548 1.38 30.43 12.64
C GLU A 548 0.80 31.04 11.37
N LEU A 549 1.02 32.35 11.19
CA LEU A 549 0.57 33.10 10.03
C LEU A 549 1.46 32.85 8.80
N ALA A 550 0.94 33.19 7.62
CA ALA A 550 1.73 33.19 6.39
C ALA A 550 2.97 34.10 6.54
N SER A 551 4.14 33.50 6.55
CA SER A 551 5.42 34.14 6.87
C SER A 551 6.58 33.28 6.38
N LEU A 552 7.75 33.89 6.14
CA LEU A 552 8.96 33.12 5.84
C LEU A 552 9.49 32.48 7.12
N SER A 553 9.96 31.24 7.04
CA SER A 553 10.48 30.50 8.18
C SER A 553 11.99 30.42 8.20
N GLY A 554 12.60 30.86 9.29
CA GLY A 554 14.05 30.70 9.52
C GLY A 554 14.44 29.25 9.83
N ASP A 555 13.54 28.47 10.46
CA ASP A 555 13.80 27.08 10.86
C ASP A 555 13.59 26.12 9.68
N GLU A 556 12.37 26.09 9.13
CA GLU A 556 11.99 25.09 8.10
C GLU A 556 12.80 25.25 6.80
N THR A 557 13.29 26.46 6.51
CA THR A 557 14.18 26.73 5.37
C THR A 557 15.48 25.93 5.45
N VAL A 558 15.99 25.65 6.66
CA VAL A 558 17.28 24.95 6.84
C VAL A 558 17.22 23.55 6.22
N ALA A 559 16.22 22.75 6.58
CA ALA A 559 16.12 21.38 6.07
C ALA A 559 15.81 21.32 4.57
N ILE A 560 15.10 22.32 4.03
CA ILE A 560 14.88 22.43 2.58
C ILE A 560 16.22 22.64 1.87
N VAL A 561 17.04 23.58 2.35
CA VAL A 561 18.37 23.84 1.78
C VAL A 561 19.27 22.61 1.93
N GLU A 562 19.32 21.98 3.10
CA GLU A 562 20.08 20.74 3.33
C GLU A 562 19.64 19.62 2.37
N PHE A 563 18.33 19.47 2.13
CA PHE A 563 17.79 18.49 1.19
C PHE A 563 18.24 18.77 -0.25
N LEU A 564 18.15 20.02 -0.70
CA LEU A 564 18.57 20.43 -2.05
C LEU A 564 20.08 20.30 -2.24
N MET A 565 20.88 20.60 -1.21
CA MET A 565 22.34 20.45 -1.23
C MET A 565 22.81 19.00 -1.34
N ASP A 566 21.99 18.04 -0.89
CA ASP A 566 22.29 16.60 -0.97
C ASP A 566 21.97 16.00 -2.36
N ILE A 567 21.45 16.79 -3.30
CA ILE A 567 21.25 16.40 -4.69
C ILE A 567 22.61 16.31 -5.39
N LYS A 568 22.90 15.14 -5.99
CA LYS A 568 24.09 14.97 -6.82
C LYS A 568 23.94 15.75 -8.12
N ASN A 569 24.93 16.56 -8.48
CA ASN A 569 24.94 17.41 -9.68
C ASN A 569 23.68 18.29 -9.79
N PRO A 570 23.45 19.19 -8.81
CA PRO A 570 22.25 20.02 -8.81
C PRO A 570 22.20 20.93 -10.03
N SER A 571 21.00 21.14 -10.58
CA SER A 571 20.79 22.03 -11.73
C SER A 571 21.14 23.48 -11.39
N PRO A 572 21.39 24.35 -12.39
CA PRO A 572 21.60 25.78 -12.14
C PRO A 572 20.46 26.44 -11.36
N GLU A 573 19.23 26.00 -11.58
CA GLU A 573 18.05 26.48 -10.85
C GLU A 573 18.09 26.08 -9.37
N ILE A 574 18.45 24.83 -9.06
CA ILE A 574 18.62 24.36 -7.68
C ILE A 574 19.77 25.11 -7.00
N LYS A 575 20.90 25.32 -7.70
CA LYS A 575 22.03 26.09 -7.16
C LYS A 575 21.60 27.52 -6.81
N LYS A 576 20.92 28.21 -7.74
CA LYS A 576 20.38 29.56 -7.51
C LYS A 576 19.41 29.61 -6.33
N SER A 577 18.54 28.60 -6.20
CA SER A 577 17.59 28.46 -5.09
C SER A 577 18.32 28.36 -3.74
N ILE A 578 19.33 27.48 -3.64
CA ILE A 578 20.16 27.30 -2.45
C ILE A 578 20.89 28.59 -2.08
N GLU A 579 21.59 29.20 -3.05
CA GLU A 579 22.38 30.41 -2.85
C GLU A 579 21.52 31.58 -2.35
N ALA A 580 20.32 31.75 -2.92
CA ALA A 580 19.38 32.79 -2.51
C ALA A 580 18.87 32.58 -1.07
N ALA A 581 18.53 31.34 -0.71
CA ALA A 581 18.07 31.01 0.65
C ALA A 581 19.17 31.21 1.69
N VAL A 582 20.40 30.81 1.38
CA VAL A 582 21.56 31.03 2.25
C VAL A 582 21.85 32.52 2.41
N ALA A 583 21.83 33.30 1.31
CA ALA A 583 22.02 34.75 1.37
C ALA A 583 20.92 35.43 2.19
N TRP A 584 19.66 34.97 2.07
CA TRP A 584 18.56 35.46 2.89
C TRP A 584 18.77 35.13 4.37
N LEU A 585 19.13 33.89 4.71
CA LEU A 585 19.42 33.48 6.10
C LEU A 585 20.55 34.29 6.72
N ASP A 586 21.63 34.56 5.97
CA ASP A 586 22.72 35.42 6.45
C ASP A 586 22.27 36.88 6.66
N LYS A 587 21.40 37.39 5.78
CA LYS A 587 20.87 38.77 5.89
C LYS A 587 19.94 38.99 7.09
N VAL A 588 19.12 38.00 7.45
CA VAL A 588 18.05 38.16 8.47
C VAL A 588 18.46 37.74 9.89
N LYS A 589 19.73 37.38 10.09
CA LYS A 589 20.26 37.00 11.40
C LYS A 589 20.21 38.16 12.39
N LEU A 590 19.99 37.83 13.66
CA LEU A 590 20.00 38.77 14.78
C LEU A 590 21.32 38.60 15.54
N GLU A 591 22.30 39.43 15.22
CA GLU A 591 23.62 39.42 15.86
C GLU A 591 23.59 40.13 17.21
N GLY A 592 24.38 39.63 18.17
CA GLY A 592 24.48 40.21 19.50
C GLY A 592 23.29 39.91 20.41
N TYR A 593 22.47 38.91 20.07
CA TYR A 593 21.33 38.49 20.88
C TYR A 593 21.35 36.98 21.14
N ALA A 594 20.84 36.58 22.29
CA ALA A 594 20.60 35.19 22.65
C ALA A 594 19.20 35.00 23.26
N MET A 595 18.68 33.78 23.15
CA MET A 595 17.47 33.37 23.83
C MET A 595 17.84 32.78 25.20
N ARG A 596 17.19 33.26 26.27
CA ARG A 596 17.42 32.80 27.64
C ARG A 596 16.10 32.42 28.30
N ASP A 597 16.06 31.21 28.84
CA ASP A 597 15.03 30.79 29.78
C ASP A 597 15.40 31.31 31.18
N VAL A 598 14.46 32.00 31.83
CA VAL A 598 14.65 32.58 33.17
C VAL A 598 13.55 32.12 34.11
N THR A 599 13.88 31.94 35.39
CA THR A 599 12.87 31.76 36.43
C THR A 599 12.20 33.11 36.69
N ASP A 600 10.87 33.16 36.61
CA ASP A 600 10.09 34.35 36.91
C ASP A 600 8.79 33.95 37.61
N PRO A 601 8.76 33.97 38.96
CA PRO A 601 7.58 33.59 39.74
C PRO A 601 6.36 34.48 39.50
N LYS A 602 6.53 35.65 38.86
CA LYS A 602 5.42 36.56 38.53
C LYS A 602 4.67 36.09 37.27
N GLN A 603 5.29 35.26 36.45
CA GLN A 603 4.66 34.70 35.25
C GLN A 603 3.77 33.50 35.61
N PRO A 604 2.67 33.26 34.86
CA PRO A 604 1.78 32.12 35.10
C PRO A 604 2.47 30.75 35.09
N SER A 605 3.55 30.58 34.31
CA SER A 605 4.31 29.32 34.26
C SER A 605 5.47 29.23 35.27
N GLY A 606 5.69 30.26 36.09
CA GLY A 606 6.85 30.38 36.99
C GLY A 606 8.19 30.63 36.27
N ARG A 607 8.17 30.79 34.95
CA ARG A 607 9.33 31.03 34.09
C ARG A 607 8.98 31.96 32.94
N ASP A 608 9.99 32.51 32.30
CA ASP A 608 9.84 33.24 31.04
C ASP A 608 10.95 32.90 30.05
N ARG A 609 10.73 33.28 28.80
CA ARG A 609 11.71 33.17 27.72
C ARG A 609 11.94 34.55 27.12
N LEU A 610 13.19 35.02 27.20
CA LEU A 610 13.58 36.37 26.82
C LEU A 610 14.60 36.34 25.67
N ILE A 611 14.56 37.38 24.84
CA ILE A 611 15.64 37.70 23.91
C ILE A 611 16.47 38.80 24.57
N VAL A 612 17.74 38.51 24.86
CA VAL A 612 18.63 39.42 25.60
C VAL A 612 19.89 39.72 24.79
N PRO A 613 20.48 40.92 24.95
CA PRO A 613 21.79 41.21 24.39
C PRO A 613 22.85 40.25 24.92
N GLU A 614 23.63 39.67 24.01
CA GLU A 614 24.75 38.77 24.31
C GLU A 614 25.79 38.86 23.19
N ALA A 615 26.93 39.49 23.49
CA ALA A 615 27.98 39.73 22.51
C ALA A 615 28.54 38.41 21.96
N GLY A 616 28.69 38.34 20.63
CA GLY A 616 29.17 37.14 19.93
C GLY A 616 28.10 36.07 19.66
N SER A 617 26.87 36.27 20.15
CA SER A 617 25.75 35.36 19.88
C SER A 617 24.99 35.75 18.61
N THR A 618 24.36 34.78 17.97
CA THR A 618 23.53 35.00 16.78
C THR A 618 22.35 34.06 16.80
N ILE A 619 21.16 34.62 16.57
CA ILE A 619 19.90 33.88 16.53
C ILE A 619 19.08 34.27 15.30
N TRP A 620 18.07 33.47 14.99
CA TRP A 620 17.11 33.70 13.91
C TRP A 620 15.70 33.56 14.45
N ALA A 621 14.80 34.40 13.97
CA ALA A 621 13.39 34.23 14.25
C ALA A 621 12.85 33.00 13.50
N ARG A 622 11.84 32.34 14.06
CA ARG A 622 11.14 31.25 13.37
C ARG A 622 10.28 31.80 12.25
N PHE A 623 9.75 33.03 12.39
CA PHE A 623 8.86 33.67 11.44
C PHE A 623 9.30 35.10 11.11
N TYR A 624 9.28 35.42 9.82
CA TYR A 624 9.59 36.74 9.27
C TYR A 624 8.45 37.22 8.37
N GLU A 625 8.08 38.49 8.50
CA GLU A 625 7.05 39.12 7.67
C GLU A 625 7.43 39.08 6.19
N LEU A 626 6.48 38.66 5.34
CA LEU A 626 6.70 38.38 3.91
C LEU A 626 7.25 39.58 3.12
N ASN A 627 6.89 40.81 3.47
CA ASN A 627 7.27 42.01 2.70
C ASN A 627 8.56 42.68 3.21
N THR A 628 8.86 42.57 4.50
CA THR A 628 9.91 43.37 5.16
C THR A 628 11.07 42.54 5.69
N ASN A 629 10.92 41.22 5.82
CA ASN A 629 11.81 40.34 6.59
C ASN A 629 11.97 40.77 8.05
N ARG A 630 10.99 41.48 8.63
CA ARG A 630 11.02 41.77 10.06
C ARG A 630 10.63 40.51 10.84
N PRO A 631 11.36 40.13 11.89
CA PRO A 631 10.91 39.10 12.84
C PRO A 631 9.50 39.37 13.34
N ILE A 632 8.66 38.35 13.37
CA ILE A 632 7.30 38.45 13.91
C ILE A 632 7.05 37.40 14.99
N TYR A 633 6.22 37.77 15.96
CA TYR A 633 5.76 36.94 17.06
C TYR A 633 4.24 36.99 17.07
N VAL A 634 3.58 35.84 17.14
CA VAL A 634 2.11 35.77 17.01
C VAL A 634 1.58 34.93 18.15
N GLY A 635 0.67 35.50 18.94
CA GLY A 635 -0.01 34.80 20.03
C GLY A 635 -1.26 34.05 19.56
N ARG A 636 -2.06 33.57 20.50
CA ARG A 636 -3.39 32.98 20.22
C ARG A 636 -4.39 33.99 19.67
N ASP A 637 -4.13 35.29 19.82
CA ASP A 637 -4.92 36.38 19.24
C ASP A 637 -4.78 36.51 17.71
N SER A 638 -3.87 35.76 17.10
CA SER A 638 -3.57 35.78 15.66
C SER A 638 -3.10 37.15 15.15
N LYS A 639 -2.53 38.00 16.03
CA LYS A 639 -1.98 39.32 15.64
C LYS A 639 -0.47 39.27 15.53
N VAL A 640 0.05 40.03 14.58
CA VAL A 640 1.50 40.23 14.43
C VAL A 640 1.97 41.19 15.52
N HIS A 641 2.93 40.72 16.30
CA HIS A 641 3.72 41.48 17.27
C HIS A 641 5.19 41.47 16.86
N TYR A 642 5.97 42.45 17.31
CA TYR A 642 7.36 42.63 16.90
C TYR A 642 8.36 42.45 18.05
N SER A 643 7.85 42.18 19.25
CA SER A 643 8.63 41.75 20.40
C SER A 643 8.05 40.46 20.97
N LEU A 644 8.93 39.52 21.36
CA LEU A 644 8.51 38.30 22.02
C LEU A 644 7.71 38.60 23.30
N ALA A 645 8.00 39.71 24.00
CA ALA A 645 7.31 40.09 25.24
C ALA A 645 5.82 40.47 25.04
N GLU A 646 5.39 40.77 23.82
CA GLU A 646 4.03 41.23 23.50
C GLU A 646 3.01 40.09 23.40
N ILE A 647 3.46 38.83 23.27
CA ILE A 647 2.59 37.64 23.23
C ILE A 647 2.50 36.98 24.61
N GLU A 648 1.47 36.15 24.84
CA GLU A 648 1.21 35.52 26.13
C GLU A 648 2.35 34.58 26.61
N ASN A 649 2.61 34.56 27.93
CA ASN A 649 3.68 33.75 28.54
C ASN A 649 3.62 32.27 28.12
N GLU A 650 2.42 31.68 28.03
CA GLU A 650 2.22 30.29 27.61
C GLU A 650 2.79 30.00 26.20
N ARG A 651 2.70 30.95 25.26
CA ARG A 651 3.33 30.82 23.94
C ARG A 651 4.82 31.09 23.98
N ARG A 652 5.27 32.11 24.71
CA ARG A 652 6.71 32.44 24.84
C ARG A 652 7.52 31.24 25.35
N VAL A 653 7.02 30.56 26.37
CA VAL A 653 7.75 29.45 27.01
C VAL A 653 7.47 28.09 26.38
N GLY A 654 6.33 27.93 25.70
CA GLY A 654 5.85 26.67 25.14
C GLY A 654 6.15 26.47 23.65
N TYR A 655 6.56 27.51 22.93
CA TYR A 655 6.84 27.47 21.50
C TYR A 655 8.16 28.19 21.18
N SER A 656 8.96 27.63 20.28
CA SER A 656 10.25 28.20 19.90
C SER A 656 10.06 29.21 18.77
N TYR A 657 10.01 30.50 19.12
CA TYR A 657 9.98 31.60 18.14
C TYR A 657 11.35 32.06 17.67
N VAL A 658 12.42 31.63 18.33
CA VAL A 658 13.79 32.06 18.03
C VAL A 658 14.75 30.91 18.32
N GLY A 659 15.78 30.75 17.50
CA GLY A 659 16.76 29.67 17.65
C GLY A 659 18.04 29.91 16.86
N THR A 660 18.93 28.92 16.91
CA THR A 660 20.22 28.93 16.21
C THR A 660 20.24 27.99 14.99
N TRP A 661 19.06 27.59 14.50
CA TRP A 661 18.89 26.55 13.49
C TRP A 661 19.77 26.75 12.24
N PRO A 662 19.88 27.96 11.65
CA PRO A 662 20.71 28.18 10.46
C PRO A 662 22.22 28.15 10.70
N ALA A 663 22.70 28.25 11.94
CA ALA A 663 24.12 28.46 12.23
C ALA A 663 25.01 27.35 11.66
N LYS A 664 24.58 26.08 11.78
CA LYS A 664 25.35 24.93 11.29
C LYS A 664 25.41 24.90 9.76
N LEU A 665 24.30 25.24 9.11
CA LEU A 665 24.19 25.33 7.66
C LEU A 665 25.13 26.42 7.12
N LEU A 666 25.04 27.63 7.66
CA LEU A 666 25.81 28.80 7.21
C LEU A 666 27.31 28.65 7.47
N ASN A 667 27.69 28.20 8.67
CA ASN A 667 29.10 28.21 9.09
C ASN A 667 29.89 26.98 8.63
N ARG A 668 29.22 25.89 8.25
CA ARG A 668 29.89 24.61 7.98
C ARG A 668 29.43 23.92 6.71
N GLU A 669 28.13 23.70 6.55
CA GLU A 669 27.65 22.79 5.50
C GLU A 669 27.62 23.47 4.13
N TYR A 670 27.13 24.70 4.05
CA TYR A 670 27.09 25.44 2.80
C TYR A 670 28.50 25.79 2.27
N PRO A 671 29.45 26.30 3.07
CA PRO A 671 30.82 26.53 2.59
C PRO A 671 31.48 25.25 2.04
N LYS A 672 31.24 24.11 2.70
CA LYS A 672 31.73 22.80 2.22
C LYS A 672 31.11 22.42 0.88
N TRP A 673 29.80 22.58 0.74
CA TRP A 673 29.10 22.29 -0.52
C TRP A 673 29.54 23.21 -1.64
N LYS A 674 29.68 24.51 -1.39
CA LYS A 674 30.13 25.50 -2.39
C LYS A 674 31.50 25.14 -2.96
N LYS A 675 32.44 24.74 -2.09
CA LYS A 675 33.76 24.22 -2.50
C LYS A 675 33.66 22.96 -3.36
N GLN A 676 32.72 22.05 -3.07
CA GLN A 676 32.50 20.84 -3.88
C GLN A 676 31.89 21.15 -5.25
N GLN A 677 31.11 22.23 -5.37
CA GLN A 677 30.51 22.64 -6.64
C GLN A 677 31.46 23.40 -7.58
N GLY A 678 32.69 23.69 -7.15
CA GLY A 678 33.69 24.41 -7.95
C GLY A 678 33.45 25.92 -8.06
N THR A 679 32.81 26.51 -7.05
CA THR A 679 32.41 27.94 -6.99
C THR A 679 32.92 28.65 -5.76
#